data_AF-A0A971TTB4-F1
#
_entry.id   AF-A0A971TTB4-F1
#
_cell.length_a   1.000
_cell.length_b   1.000
_cell.length_c   1.000
_cell.angle_alpha   90.00
_cell.angle_beta   90.00
_cell.angle_gamma   90.00
#
_symmetry.space_group_name_H-M   'P 1'
#
loop_
_entity.id
_entity.type
_entity.pdbx_description
1 polymer ?
#
loop_
_entity_poly.entity_id
_entity_poly.type
_entity_poly.pdbx_seq_one_letter_code
_entity_poly.pdbx_strand_id
1 'polypeptide(L)'
;MVVEDKVLAWVDRFKDEPMWSVCEIGLSSDDYHGLLDDLKQVEQKCFLKPPDWLGLALTIVLAECGRRHAGEDNFWVPVSRQLSEMPWRDKIFNRAGQPTSKCRKILEDTARRFRLRHVYGNEDTMEWYVSMRLQFGFTKSGFERRLHEWLPSNVMPTPCKLLLGEKKSDSFYKLWKHLWLFRKDRLSERQIRDCLRESPWVLPEWHDALVSKALERREYDYVYRTNNGDENDDHWTPRFSEKEAAEEGFLARPRLVWGHNESPRYELSVEAEALDALELTDSEYSFWVGGFQAGRFLKQTDGSYRAESPTISVQHPLPSMDVELKNESAMCVVRQRLELWDEDAEVVVFDLTAGGFALIDEGQGIMLKVGNEYAVLTAPGLVIHPAPEESRSFAGGKIARLLAHTGTPINVCFNDRTVINTLTVTERPLVNLDGVRAELVASEDVCSGELALTARHRIKISVPEGVSLKHIRRDGKALSGDWRQNFWWSQPLDLTDAEHASGVRLQLTIKVGRKMRSVSRRVYANVDGAVLWEANPGQVFKRSVQQDGLLHAGKARTTLFLFRVNGDAHSYYVFEGGFCHGRVKTKPAALKNLHGFGAPLMVGFSRFNTHSEEGSCVSRAVIDTGILGEIDAEGIKLLHPLQTNREHRLVVVRPDWSLYSCPAEKNPTGTCLKSDLLTDGWLATGLFFRGRRLGTIWNQNATLFSSSLANADLQKAIQIITLFKLPFLLPVFKNTMREYLLAHPAEFLAAWSESGDDTMTIDGETFIVSMTAGGDSLRYSVSSLIGTGRLDIADDVCREIITMFGGDVENLTLQDLAILLDDVLDWSPRLAAKIAGVAGNADTNELCKKILKSPANGAKLEVAKNVGSHPAFIGHLLTTHGASEGRWAGNVARLLHNRMFRRLLTCFLISNPRV
;
A
#
# COMPACT_ATOMS: atom_id res chain seq x y z
N MET A 1 -26.77 -25.78 -11.06
CA MET A 1 -27.67 -25.56 -9.90
C MET A 1 -27.04 -26.01 -8.59
N VAL A 2 -26.48 -27.22 -8.46
CA VAL A 2 -25.98 -27.75 -7.17
C VAL A 2 -24.85 -26.95 -6.51
N VAL A 3 -23.89 -26.41 -7.26
CA VAL A 3 -22.70 -25.71 -6.70
C VAL A 3 -23.03 -24.33 -6.14
N GLU A 4 -23.95 -23.62 -6.79
CA GLU A 4 -24.37 -22.27 -6.40
C GLU A 4 -25.01 -22.28 -5.00
N ASP A 5 -26.01 -23.14 -4.81
CA ASP A 5 -26.72 -23.26 -3.54
C ASP A 5 -25.79 -23.69 -2.41
N LYS A 6 -24.85 -24.61 -2.68
CA LYS A 6 -23.83 -25.07 -1.72
C LYS A 6 -22.92 -23.94 -1.26
N VAL A 7 -22.36 -23.17 -2.21
CA VAL A 7 -21.43 -22.07 -1.90
C VAL A 7 -22.15 -20.91 -1.21
N LEU A 8 -23.39 -20.59 -1.61
CA LEU A 8 -24.18 -19.54 -0.97
C LEU A 8 -24.65 -19.93 0.44
N ALA A 9 -24.97 -21.20 0.69
CA ALA A 9 -25.32 -21.69 2.02
C ALA A 9 -24.16 -21.55 3.02
N TRP A 10 -22.92 -21.81 2.59
CA TRP A 10 -21.74 -21.64 3.46
C TRP A 10 -21.52 -20.20 3.91
N VAL A 11 -21.88 -19.22 3.08
CA VAL A 11 -21.64 -17.80 3.37
C VAL A 11 -22.82 -17.08 4.04
N ASP A 12 -23.97 -17.74 4.13
CA ASP A 12 -25.19 -17.18 4.71
C ASP A 12 -24.97 -16.65 6.14
N ARG A 13 -24.18 -17.39 6.93
CA ARG A 13 -23.84 -17.03 8.32
C ARG A 13 -22.94 -15.79 8.47
N PHE A 14 -22.37 -15.29 7.38
CA PHE A 14 -21.47 -14.11 7.40
C PHE A 14 -22.13 -12.87 6.80
N LYS A 15 -23.43 -12.91 6.48
CA LYS A 15 -24.15 -11.77 5.87
C LYS A 15 -24.10 -10.49 6.70
N ASP A 16 -24.08 -10.63 8.03
CA ASP A 16 -24.07 -9.52 8.98
C ASP A 16 -22.66 -9.14 9.45
N GLU A 17 -21.63 -9.93 9.10
CA GLU A 17 -20.25 -9.61 9.46
C GLU A 17 -19.74 -8.41 8.64
N PRO A 18 -19.05 -7.45 9.27
CA PRO A 18 -18.50 -6.29 8.56
C PRO A 18 -17.35 -6.72 7.62
N MET A 19 -16.59 -7.75 8.00
CA MET A 19 -15.48 -8.29 7.20
C MET A 19 -15.08 -9.69 7.68
N TRP A 20 -14.86 -10.63 6.75
CA TRP A 20 -14.50 -12.02 7.08
C TRP A 20 -13.53 -12.63 6.06
N SER A 21 -13.00 -13.82 6.33
CA SER A 21 -12.01 -14.52 5.49
C SER A 21 -12.53 -15.90 5.11
N VAL A 22 -12.25 -16.38 3.88
CA VAL A 22 -12.87 -17.63 3.42
C VAL A 22 -12.52 -18.87 4.25
N CYS A 23 -11.35 -18.93 4.90
CA CYS A 23 -11.02 -20.05 5.78
C CYS A 23 -11.97 -20.15 6.97
N GLU A 24 -12.57 -19.04 7.42
CA GLU A 24 -13.54 -19.00 8.53
C GLU A 24 -14.81 -19.78 8.22
N ILE A 25 -15.05 -20.18 6.95
CA ILE A 25 -16.08 -21.17 6.58
C ILE A 25 -15.82 -22.53 7.28
N GLY A 26 -14.56 -22.89 7.54
CA GLY A 26 -14.20 -24.14 8.21
C GLY A 26 -14.43 -25.36 7.33
N LEU A 27 -14.13 -25.25 6.03
CA LEU A 27 -14.30 -26.36 5.07
C LEU A 27 -13.44 -27.56 5.46
N SER A 28 -14.05 -28.75 5.44
CA SER A 28 -13.32 -30.01 5.55
C SER A 28 -12.54 -30.31 4.25
N SER A 29 -11.61 -31.26 4.30
CA SER A 29 -10.92 -31.73 3.09
C SER A 29 -11.92 -32.29 2.06
N ASP A 30 -12.97 -32.96 2.52
CA ASP A 30 -14.02 -33.52 1.66
C ASP A 30 -14.85 -32.41 1.00
N ASP A 31 -15.18 -31.33 1.74
CA ASP A 31 -15.88 -30.18 1.17
C ASP A 31 -15.05 -29.50 0.06
N TYR A 32 -13.74 -29.38 0.28
CA TYR A 32 -12.80 -28.80 -0.67
C TYR A 32 -12.66 -29.66 -1.93
N HIS A 33 -12.43 -30.97 -1.78
CA HIS A 33 -12.33 -31.89 -2.92
C HIS A 33 -13.65 -31.98 -3.68
N GLY A 34 -14.78 -32.05 -2.96
CA GLY A 34 -16.10 -31.98 -3.56
C GLY A 34 -16.32 -30.70 -4.35
N LEU A 35 -15.88 -29.54 -3.83
CA LEU A 35 -15.97 -28.27 -4.56
C LEU A 35 -15.08 -28.24 -5.81
N LEU A 36 -13.89 -28.86 -5.76
CA LEU A 36 -13.03 -28.99 -6.94
C LEU A 36 -13.70 -29.83 -8.03
N ASP A 37 -14.28 -30.97 -7.66
CA ASP A 37 -14.98 -31.86 -8.59
C ASP A 37 -16.24 -31.20 -9.17
N ASP A 38 -16.98 -30.48 -8.33
CA ASP A 38 -18.10 -29.64 -8.71
C ASP A 38 -17.66 -28.58 -9.75
N LEU A 39 -16.52 -27.92 -9.53
CA LEU A 39 -15.98 -26.91 -10.45
C LEU A 39 -15.40 -27.51 -11.74
N LYS A 40 -14.93 -28.77 -11.76
CA LYS A 40 -14.52 -29.45 -13.00
C LYS A 40 -15.66 -29.55 -14.00
N GLN A 41 -16.90 -29.67 -13.50
CA GLN A 41 -18.11 -29.81 -14.33
C GLN A 41 -18.71 -28.46 -14.76
N VAL A 42 -18.17 -27.33 -14.28
CA VAL A 42 -18.67 -26.00 -14.67
C VAL A 42 -18.28 -25.72 -16.12
N GLU A 43 -19.29 -25.45 -16.95
CA GLU A 43 -19.09 -25.15 -18.36
C GLU A 43 -18.17 -23.93 -18.56
N GLN A 44 -17.21 -24.04 -19.50
CA GLN A 44 -16.25 -22.97 -19.78
C GLN A 44 -16.91 -21.63 -20.12
N LYS A 45 -18.12 -21.64 -20.69
CA LYS A 45 -18.89 -20.43 -21.01
C LYS A 45 -19.25 -19.61 -19.77
N CYS A 46 -19.39 -20.23 -18.59
CA CYS A 46 -19.62 -19.52 -17.33
C CYS A 46 -18.45 -18.59 -16.99
N PHE A 47 -17.25 -18.88 -17.47
CA PHE A 47 -16.10 -18.01 -17.26
C PHE A 47 -16.10 -16.79 -18.18
N LEU A 48 -16.89 -16.74 -19.25
CA LEU A 48 -17.03 -15.54 -20.09
C LEU A 48 -17.68 -14.39 -19.29
N LYS A 49 -18.75 -14.69 -18.55
CA LYS A 49 -19.43 -13.78 -17.62
C LYS A 49 -19.69 -14.50 -16.29
N PRO A 50 -18.69 -14.53 -15.39
CA PRO A 50 -18.76 -15.31 -14.16
C PRO A 50 -19.84 -14.77 -13.21
N PRO A 51 -20.80 -15.61 -12.77
CA PRO A 51 -21.76 -15.21 -11.75
C PRO A 51 -21.08 -15.03 -10.38
N ASP A 52 -21.71 -14.27 -9.48
CA ASP A 52 -21.16 -13.94 -8.15
C ASP A 52 -20.74 -15.21 -7.37
N TRP A 53 -21.55 -16.28 -7.42
CA TRP A 53 -21.25 -17.54 -6.75
C TRP A 53 -20.01 -18.24 -7.32
N LEU A 54 -19.72 -18.10 -8.62
CA LEU A 54 -18.54 -18.68 -9.25
C LEU A 54 -17.29 -17.90 -8.83
N GLY A 55 -17.37 -16.58 -8.75
CA GLY A 55 -16.28 -15.76 -8.21
C GLY A 55 -15.95 -16.12 -6.75
N LEU A 56 -16.98 -16.36 -5.95
CA LEU A 56 -16.84 -16.84 -4.57
C LEU A 56 -16.23 -18.25 -4.50
N ALA A 57 -16.76 -19.20 -5.28
CA ALA A 57 -16.22 -20.56 -5.36
C ALA A 57 -14.74 -20.57 -5.78
N LEU A 58 -14.37 -19.76 -6.78
CA LEU A 58 -12.98 -19.59 -7.21
C LEU A 58 -12.12 -18.98 -6.11
N THR A 59 -12.61 -17.97 -5.40
CA THR A 59 -11.86 -17.36 -4.28
C THR A 59 -11.60 -18.37 -3.17
N ILE A 60 -12.61 -19.18 -2.82
CA ILE A 60 -12.51 -20.26 -1.83
C ILE A 60 -11.45 -21.28 -2.28
N VAL A 61 -11.57 -21.82 -3.50
CA VAL A 61 -10.63 -22.82 -4.01
C VAL A 61 -9.22 -22.28 -4.11
N LEU A 62 -9.03 -21.06 -4.62
CA LEU A 62 -7.71 -20.46 -4.77
C LEU A 62 -7.05 -20.17 -3.42
N ALA A 63 -7.83 -19.72 -2.42
CA ALA A 63 -7.35 -19.54 -1.07
C ALA A 63 -6.98 -20.88 -0.41
N GLU A 64 -7.79 -21.92 -0.63
CA GLU A 64 -7.56 -23.25 -0.05
C GLU A 64 -6.39 -23.99 -0.69
N CYS A 65 -6.27 -23.93 -2.02
CA CYS A 65 -5.06 -24.33 -2.74
C CYS A 65 -3.84 -23.57 -2.21
N GLY A 66 -4.01 -22.27 -1.97
CA GLY A 66 -3.00 -21.39 -1.42
C GLY A 66 -2.55 -21.83 -0.02
N ARG A 67 -3.52 -22.08 0.86
CA ARG A 67 -3.29 -22.59 2.22
C ARG A 67 -2.46 -23.87 2.17
N ARG A 68 -2.86 -24.85 1.35
CA ARG A 68 -2.25 -26.19 1.27
C ARG A 68 -0.89 -26.23 0.53
N HIS A 69 -0.68 -25.39 -0.49
CA HIS A 69 0.44 -25.57 -1.44
C HIS A 69 1.30 -24.33 -1.71
N ALA A 70 0.90 -23.12 -1.29
CA ALA A 70 1.70 -21.93 -1.56
C ALA A 70 2.98 -21.86 -0.72
N GLY A 71 4.03 -21.26 -1.29
CA GLY A 71 5.28 -20.93 -0.61
C GLY A 71 5.32 -19.47 -0.15
N GLU A 72 6.27 -19.12 0.73
CA GLU A 72 6.43 -17.74 1.21
C GLU A 72 6.75 -16.71 0.12
N ASP A 73 7.48 -17.12 -0.91
CA ASP A 73 7.93 -16.26 -2.02
C ASP A 73 7.14 -16.48 -3.32
N ASN A 74 6.23 -17.47 -3.35
CA ASN A 74 5.49 -17.83 -4.56
C ASN A 74 4.12 -18.44 -4.21
N PHE A 75 3.06 -17.74 -4.60
CA PHE A 75 1.67 -18.14 -4.37
C PHE A 75 1.00 -18.70 -5.62
N TRP A 76 1.05 -17.96 -6.73
CA TRP A 76 0.22 -18.25 -7.89
C TRP A 76 0.64 -19.50 -8.67
N VAL A 77 1.94 -19.76 -8.82
CA VAL A 77 2.42 -20.90 -9.61
C VAL A 77 2.07 -22.24 -8.94
N PRO A 78 2.31 -22.46 -7.63
CA PRO A 78 1.86 -23.69 -6.96
C PRO A 78 0.35 -23.88 -7.03
N VAL A 79 -0.43 -22.81 -6.82
CA VAL A 79 -1.91 -22.85 -6.90
C VAL A 79 -2.38 -23.23 -8.31
N SER A 80 -1.82 -22.61 -9.34
CA SER A 80 -2.17 -22.87 -10.74
C SER A 80 -1.84 -24.30 -11.19
N ARG A 81 -0.81 -24.94 -10.60
CA ARG A 81 -0.47 -26.34 -10.88
C ARG A 81 -1.51 -27.31 -10.33
N GLN A 82 -2.10 -27.03 -9.17
CA GLN A 82 -3.16 -27.88 -8.59
C GLN A 82 -4.45 -27.85 -9.41
N LEU A 83 -4.61 -26.85 -10.27
CA LEU A 83 -5.76 -26.67 -11.13
C LEU A 83 -5.45 -27.06 -12.58
N SER A 84 -4.35 -27.77 -12.85
CA SER A 84 -3.92 -28.19 -14.20
C SER A 84 -4.98 -28.95 -14.98
N GLU A 85 -5.76 -29.78 -14.29
CA GLU A 85 -6.84 -30.60 -14.86
C GLU A 85 -8.14 -29.81 -15.10
N MET A 86 -8.23 -28.56 -14.66
CA MET A 86 -9.45 -27.77 -14.77
C MET A 86 -9.66 -27.28 -16.21
N PRO A 87 -10.81 -27.59 -16.85
CA PRO A 87 -11.06 -27.19 -18.25
C PRO A 87 -11.01 -25.67 -18.47
N TRP A 88 -11.23 -24.88 -17.43
CA TRP A 88 -11.27 -23.42 -17.45
C TRP A 88 -9.98 -22.76 -16.96
N ARG A 89 -8.94 -23.53 -16.61
CA ARG A 89 -7.68 -23.01 -16.04
C ARG A 89 -7.10 -21.88 -16.87
N ASP A 90 -6.99 -22.07 -18.19
CA ASP A 90 -6.32 -21.13 -19.10
C ASP A 90 -7.14 -19.84 -19.32
N LYS A 91 -8.37 -19.78 -18.82
CA LYS A 91 -9.16 -18.54 -18.80
C LYS A 91 -8.81 -17.64 -17.62
N ILE A 92 -8.29 -18.21 -16.53
CA ILE A 92 -8.00 -17.49 -15.29
C ILE A 92 -6.49 -17.45 -14.95
N PHE A 93 -5.69 -18.35 -15.50
CA PHE A 93 -4.24 -18.34 -15.41
C PHE A 93 -3.60 -18.24 -16.80
N ASN A 94 -2.47 -17.55 -16.88
CA ASN A 94 -1.62 -17.59 -18.07
C ASN A 94 -0.74 -18.85 -18.07
N ARG A 95 0.01 -19.07 -19.16
CA ARG A 95 0.94 -20.21 -19.30
C ARG A 95 2.00 -20.25 -18.19
N ALA A 96 2.41 -19.09 -17.66
CA ALA A 96 3.34 -18.97 -16.54
C ALA A 96 2.71 -19.24 -15.15
N GLY A 97 1.43 -19.59 -15.09
CA GLY A 97 0.71 -19.86 -13.83
C GLY A 97 0.35 -18.61 -13.03
N GLN A 98 0.41 -17.42 -13.64
CA GLN A 98 0.04 -16.16 -13.01
C GLN A 98 -1.43 -15.81 -13.32
N PRO A 99 -2.15 -15.15 -12.39
CA PRO A 99 -3.54 -14.79 -12.61
C PRO A 99 -3.66 -13.77 -13.74
N THR A 100 -4.58 -14.02 -14.66
CA THR A 100 -4.96 -13.09 -15.73
C THR A 100 -5.64 -11.84 -15.16
N SER A 101 -5.74 -10.77 -15.95
CA SER A 101 -6.53 -9.57 -15.58
C SER A 101 -7.97 -9.94 -15.21
N LYS A 102 -8.52 -10.92 -15.94
CA LYS A 102 -9.85 -11.47 -15.69
C LYS A 102 -9.98 -12.15 -14.33
N CYS A 103 -9.03 -13.02 -13.97
CA CYS A 103 -8.98 -13.65 -12.65
C CYS A 103 -8.90 -12.61 -11.53
N ARG A 104 -8.01 -11.63 -11.68
CA ARG A 104 -7.88 -10.51 -10.73
C ARG A 104 -9.20 -9.76 -10.54
N LYS A 105 -9.84 -9.37 -11.65
CA LYS A 105 -11.15 -8.69 -11.60
C LYS A 105 -12.21 -9.52 -10.87
N ILE A 106 -12.28 -10.83 -11.14
CA ILE A 106 -13.20 -11.75 -10.46
C ILE A 106 -12.96 -11.75 -8.96
N LEU A 107 -11.70 -11.89 -8.52
CA LEU A 107 -11.33 -11.93 -7.11
C LEU A 107 -11.65 -10.62 -6.38
N GLU A 108 -11.35 -9.48 -7.01
CA GLU A 108 -11.65 -8.15 -6.43
C GLU A 108 -13.15 -7.88 -6.34
N ASP A 109 -13.91 -8.18 -7.41
CA ASP A 109 -15.36 -8.02 -7.40
C ASP A 109 -16.01 -8.92 -6.35
N THR A 110 -15.55 -10.16 -6.24
CA THR A 110 -16.01 -11.13 -5.23
C THR A 110 -15.71 -10.63 -3.82
N ALA A 111 -14.47 -10.20 -3.55
CA ALA A 111 -14.09 -9.74 -2.23
C ALA A 111 -14.93 -8.53 -1.77
N ARG A 112 -15.20 -7.58 -2.68
CA ARG A 112 -16.08 -6.45 -2.37
C ARG A 112 -17.54 -6.85 -2.20
N ARG A 113 -18.04 -7.76 -3.03
CA ARG A 113 -19.43 -8.22 -3.00
C ARG A 113 -19.77 -8.95 -1.72
N PHE A 114 -18.86 -9.82 -1.28
CA PHE A 114 -19.05 -10.68 -0.11
C PHE A 114 -18.35 -10.15 1.15
N ARG A 115 -17.78 -8.94 1.12
CA ARG A 115 -17.06 -8.31 2.26
C ARG A 115 -15.88 -9.15 2.79
N LEU A 116 -15.12 -9.78 1.88
CA LEU A 116 -13.92 -10.53 2.25
C LEU A 116 -12.79 -9.57 2.68
N ARG A 117 -11.92 -9.99 3.61
CA ARG A 117 -10.74 -9.21 4.03
C ARG A 117 -9.79 -9.01 2.87
N HIS A 118 -9.60 -7.78 2.40
CA HIS A 118 -8.72 -7.49 1.27
C HIS A 118 -7.95 -6.18 1.43
N VAL A 119 -6.94 -5.99 0.59
CA VAL A 119 -6.17 -4.74 0.44
C VAL A 119 -6.21 -4.19 -1.00
N TYR A 120 -7.11 -4.70 -1.85
CA TYR A 120 -7.33 -4.18 -3.20
C TYR A 120 -7.52 -2.66 -3.22
N GLY A 121 -6.72 -1.97 -4.05
CA GLY A 121 -6.65 -0.52 -4.12
C GLY A 121 -5.51 0.11 -3.29
N ASN A 122 -4.67 -0.71 -2.63
CA ASN A 122 -3.46 -0.27 -1.94
C ASN A 122 -2.20 -0.68 -2.73
N GLU A 123 -1.77 0.19 -3.64
CA GLU A 123 -0.64 -0.05 -4.56
C GLU A 123 0.72 -0.19 -3.88
N ASP A 124 0.86 0.24 -2.62
CA ASP A 124 2.08 0.05 -1.82
C ASP A 124 2.18 -1.38 -1.25
N THR A 125 1.18 -2.23 -1.52
CA THR A 125 1.15 -3.64 -1.15
C THR A 125 1.06 -4.53 -2.39
N MET A 126 1.59 -5.75 -2.32
CA MET A 126 1.32 -6.77 -3.35
C MET A 126 -0.15 -7.22 -3.25
N GLU A 127 -1.08 -6.35 -3.64
CA GLU A 127 -2.49 -6.40 -3.24
C GLU A 127 -3.18 -7.73 -3.56
N TRP A 128 -2.86 -8.33 -4.70
CA TRP A 128 -3.40 -9.62 -5.14
C TRP A 128 -2.87 -10.78 -4.30
N TYR A 129 -1.61 -10.72 -3.92
CA TYR A 129 -0.93 -11.70 -3.10
C TYR A 129 -1.39 -11.63 -1.64
N VAL A 130 -1.38 -10.42 -1.09
CA VAL A 130 -1.76 -10.15 0.30
C VAL A 130 -3.24 -10.41 0.51
N SER A 131 -4.12 -10.01 -0.42
CA SER A 131 -5.56 -10.26 -0.27
C SER A 131 -5.92 -11.74 -0.31
N MET A 132 -5.24 -12.55 -1.12
CA MET A 132 -5.43 -14.01 -1.08
C MET A 132 -4.93 -14.61 0.22
N ARG A 133 -3.77 -14.16 0.73
CA ARG A 133 -3.25 -14.63 2.02
C ARG A 133 -4.07 -14.15 3.22
N LEU A 134 -4.74 -13.01 3.15
CA LEU A 134 -5.69 -12.58 4.18
C LEU A 134 -6.86 -13.58 4.33
N GLN A 135 -7.10 -14.41 3.31
CA GLN A 135 -8.12 -15.45 3.39
C GLN A 135 -7.71 -16.67 4.23
N PHE A 136 -6.42 -16.85 4.56
CA PHE A 136 -5.93 -18.01 5.31
C PHE A 136 -4.73 -17.73 6.27
N GLY A 137 -4.24 -16.50 6.34
CA GLY A 137 -3.19 -16.07 7.28
C GLY A 137 -1.76 -16.32 6.79
N PHE A 138 -1.23 -17.51 7.08
CA PHE A 138 0.16 -17.87 6.80
C PHE A 138 0.27 -19.19 6.02
N THR A 139 1.38 -19.39 5.31
CA THR A 139 1.60 -20.62 4.52
C THR A 139 2.26 -21.72 5.36
N LYS A 140 2.09 -22.98 4.96
CA LYS A 140 2.76 -24.13 5.59
C LYS A 140 4.27 -23.96 5.64
N SER A 141 4.87 -23.72 4.47
CA SER A 141 6.32 -23.51 4.33
C SER A 141 6.83 -22.32 5.17
N GLY A 142 5.98 -21.32 5.38
CA GLY A 142 6.32 -20.14 6.14
C GLY A 142 6.39 -20.41 7.63
N PHE A 143 5.34 -21.00 8.20
CA PHE A 143 5.34 -21.31 9.63
C PHE A 143 6.35 -22.41 9.96
N GLU A 144 6.53 -23.42 9.09
CA GLU A 144 7.52 -24.47 9.32
C GLU A 144 8.97 -23.95 9.33
N ARG A 145 9.22 -22.83 8.66
CA ARG A 145 10.56 -22.23 8.61
C ARG A 145 10.78 -21.17 9.68
N ARG A 146 9.75 -20.34 9.95
CA ARG A 146 9.92 -19.05 10.66
C ARG A 146 8.87 -18.77 11.73
N LEU A 147 7.99 -19.72 12.07
CA LEU A 147 6.99 -19.47 13.12
C LEU A 147 7.62 -19.04 14.44
N HIS A 148 8.73 -19.67 14.83
CA HIS A 148 9.51 -19.31 16.01
C HIS A 148 10.05 -17.87 15.96
N GLU A 149 10.35 -17.32 14.78
CA GLU A 149 10.77 -15.92 14.60
C GLU A 149 9.58 -14.96 14.63
N TRP A 150 8.42 -15.38 14.11
CA TRP A 150 7.24 -14.53 13.96
C TRP A 150 6.49 -14.30 15.26
N LEU A 151 6.43 -15.31 16.14
CA LEU A 151 5.69 -15.22 17.40
C LEU A 151 6.24 -14.16 18.37
N PRO A 152 7.57 -14.04 18.62
CA PRO A 152 8.12 -13.06 19.57
C PRO A 152 8.41 -11.68 18.97
N SER A 153 8.42 -11.53 17.64
CA SER A 153 8.93 -10.32 16.98
C SER A 153 7.87 -9.51 16.24
N ASN A 154 8.20 -8.25 15.96
CA ASN A 154 7.46 -7.43 14.99
C ASN A 154 7.73 -7.84 13.52
N VAL A 155 8.45 -8.96 13.27
CA VAL A 155 8.90 -9.42 11.94
C VAL A 155 8.08 -10.62 11.48
N MET A 156 6.76 -10.45 11.38
CA MET A 156 5.82 -11.44 10.83
C MET A 156 5.33 -11.05 9.42
N PRO A 157 4.75 -11.99 8.64
CA PRO A 157 4.20 -11.70 7.32
C PRO A 157 3.13 -10.61 7.36
N THR A 158 3.08 -9.77 6.32
CA THR A 158 2.10 -8.67 6.18
C THR A 158 0.65 -9.11 6.41
N PRO A 159 0.17 -10.27 5.89
CA PRO A 159 -1.18 -10.75 6.19
C PRO A 159 -1.43 -10.99 7.68
N CYS A 160 -0.47 -11.57 8.42
CA CYS A 160 -0.59 -11.79 9.87
C CYS A 160 -0.66 -10.44 10.62
N LYS A 161 0.18 -9.47 10.26
CA LYS A 161 0.13 -8.11 10.85
C LYS A 161 -1.22 -7.45 10.66
N LEU A 162 -1.78 -7.55 9.46
CA LEU A 162 -3.08 -6.99 9.13
C LEU A 162 -4.21 -7.69 9.88
N LEU A 163 -4.19 -9.02 9.98
CA LEU A 163 -5.19 -9.81 10.72
C LEU A 163 -5.15 -9.60 12.25
N LEU A 164 -4.02 -9.14 12.79
CA LEU A 164 -3.88 -8.75 14.20
C LEU A 164 -4.14 -7.26 14.45
N GLY A 165 -4.24 -6.45 13.39
CA GLY A 165 -4.34 -4.99 13.43
C GLY A 165 -5.49 -4.45 12.59
N GLU A 166 -5.17 -3.72 11.50
CA GLU A 166 -6.13 -2.96 10.69
C GLU A 166 -7.27 -3.80 10.09
N LYS A 167 -7.00 -5.06 9.74
CA LYS A 167 -7.96 -6.03 9.18
C LYS A 167 -8.27 -7.13 10.19
N LYS A 168 -8.45 -6.74 11.47
CA LYS A 168 -8.58 -7.65 12.60
C LYS A 168 -9.51 -8.84 12.31
N SER A 169 -9.06 -10.04 12.64
CA SER A 169 -9.88 -11.24 12.78
C SER A 169 -9.78 -11.73 14.21
N ASP A 170 -10.91 -11.83 14.91
CA ASP A 170 -10.92 -12.31 16.29
C ASP A 170 -10.55 -13.80 16.39
N SER A 171 -10.95 -14.60 15.39
CA SER A 171 -10.60 -16.03 15.31
C SER A 171 -9.10 -16.23 15.03
N PHE A 172 -8.49 -15.41 14.16
CA PHE A 172 -7.03 -15.43 13.94
C PHE A 172 -6.26 -14.92 15.16
N TYR A 173 -6.76 -13.85 15.81
CA TYR A 173 -6.17 -13.32 17.04
C TYR A 173 -6.17 -14.36 18.16
N LYS A 174 -7.27 -15.12 18.33
CA LYS A 174 -7.34 -16.25 19.28
C LYS A 174 -6.24 -17.26 18.97
N LEU A 175 -6.12 -17.73 17.72
CA LEU A 175 -5.08 -18.67 17.30
C LEU A 175 -3.67 -18.14 17.60
N TRP A 176 -3.36 -16.92 17.16
CA TRP A 176 -2.04 -16.33 17.31
C TRP A 176 -1.65 -16.17 18.78
N LYS A 177 -2.59 -15.69 19.60
CA LYS A 177 -2.41 -15.58 21.06
C LYS A 177 -2.15 -16.95 21.70
N HIS A 178 -2.87 -18.00 21.30
CA HIS A 178 -2.67 -19.34 21.87
C HIS A 178 -1.35 -19.95 21.44
N LEU A 179 -0.90 -19.76 20.19
CA LEU A 179 0.44 -20.17 19.74
C LEU A 179 1.55 -19.43 20.48
N TRP A 180 1.38 -18.13 20.73
CA TRP A 180 2.31 -17.32 21.49
C TRP A 180 2.38 -17.75 22.96
N LEU A 181 1.21 -17.94 23.61
CA LEU A 181 1.13 -18.46 24.97
C LEU A 181 1.69 -19.88 25.08
N PHE A 182 1.48 -20.73 24.08
CA PHE A 182 2.04 -22.08 24.01
C PHE A 182 3.57 -22.06 23.89
N ARG A 183 4.14 -21.18 23.05
CA ARG A 183 5.59 -20.98 22.96
C ARG A 183 6.21 -20.50 24.28
N LYS A 184 5.44 -19.73 25.03
CA LYS A 184 5.83 -19.18 26.33
C LYS A 184 5.47 -20.10 27.51
N ASP A 185 5.09 -21.34 27.22
CA ASP A 185 4.67 -22.37 28.19
C ASP A 185 3.50 -21.96 29.12
N ARG A 186 2.73 -20.92 28.76
CA ARG A 186 1.51 -20.48 29.48
C ARG A 186 0.25 -21.22 29.06
N LEU A 187 0.37 -22.17 28.14
CA LEU A 187 -0.75 -22.93 27.60
C LEU A 187 -0.28 -24.37 27.39
N SER A 188 -1.03 -25.36 27.89
CA SER A 188 -0.65 -26.76 27.76
C SER A 188 -0.74 -27.26 26.32
N GLU A 189 0.01 -28.32 25.99
CA GLU A 189 -0.09 -28.98 24.67
C GLU A 189 -1.54 -29.42 24.37
N ARG A 190 -2.27 -29.88 25.39
CA ARG A 190 -3.70 -30.21 25.26
C ARG A 190 -4.54 -28.99 24.86
N GLN A 191 -4.36 -27.86 25.55
CA GLN A 191 -5.12 -26.63 25.28
C GLN A 191 -4.78 -26.05 23.90
N ILE A 192 -3.52 -26.11 23.46
CA ILE A 192 -3.17 -25.63 22.12
C ILE A 192 -3.77 -26.57 21.07
N ARG A 193 -3.72 -27.90 21.30
CA ARG A 193 -4.34 -28.88 20.40
C ARG A 193 -5.86 -28.77 20.35
N ASP A 194 -6.51 -28.39 21.45
CA ASP A 194 -7.94 -28.06 21.48
C ASP A 194 -8.19 -26.76 20.67
N CYS A 195 -7.41 -25.71 20.89
CA CYS A 195 -7.50 -24.46 20.13
C CYS A 195 -7.23 -24.65 18.62
N LEU A 196 -6.27 -25.49 18.24
CA LEU A 196 -5.94 -25.80 16.85
C LEU A 196 -7.08 -26.58 16.19
N ARG A 197 -7.69 -27.54 16.89
CA ARG A 197 -8.87 -28.27 16.43
C ARG A 197 -10.09 -27.38 16.18
N GLU A 198 -10.28 -26.35 17.00
CA GLU A 198 -11.35 -25.37 16.84
C GLU A 198 -11.03 -24.28 15.80
N SER A 199 -9.77 -24.13 15.39
CA SER A 199 -9.33 -23.00 14.58
C SER A 199 -9.59 -23.22 13.09
N PRO A 200 -10.36 -22.35 12.41
CA PRO A 200 -10.59 -22.47 10.97
C PRO A 200 -9.35 -22.14 10.11
N TRP A 201 -8.33 -21.52 10.71
CA TRP A 201 -7.13 -21.06 10.02
C TRP A 201 -6.09 -22.16 9.82
N VAL A 202 -6.20 -23.24 10.59
CA VAL A 202 -5.21 -24.31 10.65
C VAL A 202 -5.83 -25.60 10.12
N LEU A 203 -5.08 -26.33 9.31
CA LEU A 203 -5.46 -27.66 8.86
C LEU A 203 -5.08 -28.73 9.89
N PRO A 204 -5.86 -29.81 10.06
CA PRO A 204 -5.54 -30.88 11.01
C PRO A 204 -4.13 -31.46 10.85
N GLU A 205 -3.69 -31.62 9.60
CA GLU A 205 -2.34 -32.10 9.25
C GLU A 205 -1.20 -31.13 9.61
N TRP A 206 -1.51 -29.90 10.04
CA TRP A 206 -0.51 -28.91 10.48
C TRP A 206 -0.30 -28.92 11.98
N HIS A 207 -1.15 -29.60 12.76
CA HIS A 207 -1.15 -29.49 14.22
C HIS A 207 0.21 -29.84 14.82
N ASP A 208 0.78 -30.98 14.46
CA ASP A 208 2.07 -31.44 15.01
C ASP A 208 3.23 -30.52 14.60
N ALA A 209 3.23 -30.09 13.34
CA ALA A 209 4.24 -29.16 12.84
C ALA A 209 4.14 -27.80 13.52
N LEU A 210 2.94 -27.26 13.74
CA LEU A 210 2.74 -25.99 14.43
C LEU A 210 3.16 -26.07 15.89
N VAL A 211 2.81 -27.16 16.59
CA VAL A 211 3.24 -27.43 17.97
C VAL A 211 4.77 -27.51 18.03
N SER A 212 5.39 -28.32 17.18
CA SER A 212 6.85 -28.47 17.12
C SER A 212 7.56 -27.15 16.78
N LYS A 213 7.06 -26.42 15.78
CA LYS A 213 7.71 -25.20 15.27
C LYS A 213 7.46 -23.96 16.11
N ALA A 214 6.36 -23.94 16.88
CA ALA A 214 6.17 -22.95 17.93
C ALA A 214 7.24 -23.08 19.03
N LEU A 215 7.84 -24.26 19.21
CA LEU A 215 8.86 -24.56 20.22
C LEU A 215 10.30 -24.63 19.65
N GLU A 216 10.49 -24.55 18.33
CA GLU A 216 11.81 -24.63 17.70
C GLU A 216 12.73 -23.47 18.14
N ARG A 217 13.99 -23.81 18.45
CA ARG A 217 15.12 -22.92 18.83
C ARG A 217 16.19 -22.98 17.72
N ARG A 218 16.92 -21.89 17.39
CA ARG A 218 17.92 -21.87 16.27
C ARG A 218 19.30 -21.36 16.69
N GLU A 219 20.34 -21.88 16.03
CA GLU A 219 21.76 -21.48 16.11
C GLU A 219 22.05 -19.99 15.83
N TYR A 220 21.13 -19.26 15.19
CA TYR A 220 21.28 -17.84 14.84
C TYR A 220 21.20 -16.86 16.01
N ASP A 221 21.02 -17.41 17.21
CA ASP A 221 21.21 -16.66 18.44
C ASP A 221 22.70 -16.34 18.68
N TYR A 222 23.68 -16.88 17.90
CA TYR A 222 25.14 -16.71 18.07
C TYR A 222 25.95 -16.29 16.80
N VAL A 223 27.14 -15.68 16.98
CA VAL A 223 28.15 -15.21 16.01
C VAL A 223 29.46 -15.99 16.24
N TYR A 224 30.08 -16.45 15.15
CA TYR A 224 31.40 -17.09 15.17
C TYR A 224 32.51 -16.03 15.06
N ARG A 225 33.45 -16.01 16.02
CA ARG A 225 34.62 -15.10 16.04
C ARG A 225 35.90 -15.91 15.94
N THR A 226 36.69 -15.70 14.89
CA THR A 226 38.08 -16.18 14.81
C THR A 226 39.01 -15.11 15.38
N ASN A 227 39.57 -15.34 16.56
CA ASN A 227 40.63 -14.48 17.11
C ASN A 227 41.98 -14.92 16.53
N ASN A 228 42.70 -13.99 15.89
CA ASN A 228 44.12 -14.16 15.59
C ASN A 228 44.88 -14.12 16.93
N GLY A 229 45.29 -15.27 17.48
CA GLY A 229 46.19 -15.24 18.63
C GLY A 229 46.49 -16.55 19.36
N ASP A 230 45.55 -17.47 19.52
CA ASP A 230 45.77 -18.69 20.32
C ASP A 230 45.07 -19.90 19.67
N GLU A 231 45.82 -20.99 19.51
CA GLU A 231 45.54 -22.11 18.61
C GLU A 231 44.43 -23.10 19.05
N ASN A 232 43.53 -22.81 19.99
CA ASN A 232 42.57 -23.86 20.43
C ASN A 232 41.20 -23.47 21.02
N ASP A 233 40.65 -22.26 20.81
CA ASP A 233 39.28 -21.96 21.31
C ASP A 233 38.34 -21.35 20.26
N ASP A 234 37.66 -22.24 19.53
CA ASP A 234 36.48 -21.95 18.71
C ASP A 234 35.25 -21.79 19.61
N HIS A 235 34.75 -20.57 19.81
CA HIS A 235 33.55 -20.32 20.65
C HIS A 235 32.50 -19.45 19.94
N TRP A 236 31.23 -19.83 20.13
CA TRP A 236 30.03 -19.16 19.62
C TRP A 236 29.55 -18.10 20.63
N THR A 237 29.27 -16.86 20.20
CA THR A 237 28.82 -15.75 21.10
C THR A 237 27.49 -15.13 20.67
N PRO A 238 26.53 -14.85 21.56
CA PRO A 238 25.20 -14.39 21.14
C PRO A 238 25.16 -13.11 20.28
N ARG A 239 24.24 -13.01 19.31
CA ARG A 239 24.15 -11.87 18.37
C ARG A 239 23.45 -10.63 18.93
N PHE A 240 22.86 -10.73 20.12
CA PHE A 240 22.27 -9.58 20.82
C PHE A 240 23.36 -8.84 21.58
N SER A 241 23.42 -7.52 21.42
CA SER A 241 24.38 -6.71 22.15
C SER A 241 24.14 -6.85 23.66
N GLU A 242 25.19 -6.97 24.47
CA GLU A 242 25.10 -7.05 25.95
C GLU A 242 24.35 -5.86 26.58
N LYS A 243 24.08 -4.79 25.82
CA LYS A 243 23.21 -3.69 26.24
C LYS A 243 21.71 -3.93 26.03
N GLU A 244 21.32 -4.77 25.08
CA GLU A 244 19.91 -5.15 24.85
C GLU A 244 19.57 -6.47 25.57
N ALA A 245 20.53 -7.38 25.75
CA ALA A 245 20.35 -8.62 26.52
C ALA A 245 20.25 -8.38 28.04
N ALA A 246 20.69 -7.22 28.53
CA ALA A 246 20.55 -6.84 29.94
C ALA A 246 19.14 -6.37 30.32
N GLU A 247 18.21 -6.21 29.36
CA GLU A 247 16.83 -5.77 29.65
C GLU A 247 15.80 -6.92 29.72
N GLU A 248 16.15 -8.16 29.37
CA GLU A 248 15.25 -9.32 29.56
C GLU A 248 15.65 -10.12 30.80
N GLY A 249 15.26 -9.62 31.97
CA GLY A 249 15.31 -10.36 33.22
C GLY A 249 14.11 -11.28 33.42
N PHE A 250 14.20 -12.23 34.37
CA PHE A 250 13.08 -13.14 34.71
C PHE A 250 11.98 -12.48 35.56
N LEU A 251 12.22 -11.24 35.95
CA LEU A 251 11.29 -10.39 36.68
C LEU A 251 10.76 -9.28 35.79
N ALA A 252 9.45 -9.07 35.83
CA ALA A 252 8.82 -7.91 35.22
C ALA A 252 9.31 -6.61 35.87
N ARG A 253 9.09 -5.47 35.18
CA ARG A 253 9.43 -4.15 35.72
C ARG A 253 8.86 -3.95 37.14
N PRO A 254 9.69 -3.53 38.12
CA PRO A 254 9.25 -3.29 39.48
C PRO A 254 8.09 -2.29 39.56
N ARG A 255 7.12 -2.56 40.43
CA ARG A 255 5.96 -1.69 40.65
C ARG A 255 5.86 -1.32 42.11
N LEU A 256 5.62 -0.04 42.38
CA LEU A 256 5.27 0.43 43.71
C LEU A 256 3.78 0.23 43.94
N VAL A 257 3.43 -0.62 44.91
CA VAL A 257 2.06 -0.85 45.34
C VAL A 257 1.84 -0.14 46.67
N TRP A 258 0.82 0.73 46.70
CA TRP A 258 0.44 1.45 47.90
C TRP A 258 -1.07 1.66 47.94
N GLY A 259 -1.76 0.87 48.78
CA GLY A 259 -3.17 1.05 49.11
C GLY A 259 -3.39 2.17 50.15
N HIS A 260 -4.61 2.70 50.24
CA HIS A 260 -4.95 3.71 51.26
C HIS A 260 -4.86 3.07 52.65
N ASN A 261 -4.14 3.71 53.58
CA ASN A 261 -3.82 3.20 54.93
C ASN A 261 -2.93 1.94 54.98
N GLU A 262 -2.31 1.55 53.86
CA GLU A 262 -1.30 0.48 53.84
C GLU A 262 0.12 1.05 53.87
N SER A 263 1.10 0.18 54.11
CA SER A 263 2.51 0.52 53.91
C SER A 263 2.90 0.38 52.43
N PRO A 264 3.61 1.37 51.85
CA PRO A 264 4.12 1.27 50.49
C PRO A 264 5.13 0.12 50.41
N ARG A 265 5.06 -0.65 49.34
CA ARG A 265 5.96 -1.78 49.09
C ARG A 265 6.23 -1.91 47.60
N TYR A 266 7.43 -2.37 47.24
CA TYR A 266 7.68 -2.81 45.88
C TYR A 266 7.19 -4.23 45.71
N GLU A 267 6.47 -4.47 44.64
CA GLU A 267 6.11 -5.80 44.19
C GLU A 267 6.81 -6.11 42.87
N LEU A 268 7.47 -7.26 42.85
CA LEU A 268 8.08 -7.85 41.68
C LEU A 268 7.16 -8.95 41.20
N SER A 269 6.78 -8.89 39.92
CA SER A 269 6.02 -9.97 39.30
C SER A 269 7.00 -10.88 38.57
N VAL A 270 6.88 -12.16 38.84
CA VAL A 270 7.68 -13.18 38.18
C VAL A 270 7.06 -13.46 36.81
N GLU A 271 7.83 -13.33 35.75
CA GLU A 271 7.38 -13.77 34.43
C GLU A 271 7.66 -15.27 34.31
N ALA A 272 6.63 -16.10 34.50
CA ALA A 272 6.75 -17.57 34.45
C ALA A 272 7.51 -18.05 33.19
N GLU A 273 7.26 -17.41 32.06
CA GLU A 273 7.88 -17.70 30.76
C GLU A 273 9.38 -17.42 30.70
N ALA A 274 9.88 -16.56 31.60
CA ALA A 274 11.28 -16.19 31.70
C ALA A 274 12.03 -17.03 32.75
N LEU A 275 11.33 -17.64 33.71
CA LEU A 275 11.89 -18.70 34.57
C LEU A 275 12.15 -19.98 33.78
N ASP A 276 11.26 -20.36 32.86
CA ASP A 276 11.40 -21.57 32.04
C ASP A 276 12.56 -21.47 31.02
N ALA A 277 13.09 -20.26 30.81
CA ALA A 277 14.29 -20.00 30.03
C ALA A 277 15.59 -20.14 30.84
N LEU A 278 15.51 -20.10 32.18
CA LEU A 278 16.61 -20.39 33.07
C LEU A 278 16.67 -21.91 33.21
N GLU A 279 17.73 -22.57 32.75
CA GLU A 279 17.87 -24.04 32.73
C GLU A 279 18.04 -24.63 34.15
N LEU A 280 17.05 -24.42 35.01
CA LEU A 280 16.98 -24.83 36.39
C LEU A 280 16.72 -26.35 36.48
N THR A 281 17.44 -27.03 37.37
CA THR A 281 17.43 -28.51 37.45
C THR A 281 17.02 -29.05 38.82
N ASP A 282 17.38 -28.35 39.90
CA ASP A 282 17.15 -28.73 41.30
C ASP A 282 15.66 -28.67 41.67
N SER A 283 15.20 -29.39 42.70
CA SER A 283 13.75 -29.45 42.98
C SER A 283 13.19 -28.15 43.59
N GLU A 284 14.06 -27.33 44.16
CA GLU A 284 13.74 -26.04 44.75
C GLU A 284 14.83 -25.00 44.47
N TYR A 285 14.39 -23.77 44.19
CA TYR A 285 15.26 -22.59 44.16
C TYR A 285 14.75 -21.54 45.12
N SER A 286 15.63 -21.03 45.97
CA SER A 286 15.34 -19.90 46.84
C SER A 286 15.60 -18.58 46.09
N PHE A 287 14.65 -17.65 46.21
CA PHE A 287 14.70 -16.33 45.60
C PHE A 287 15.17 -15.31 46.63
N TRP A 288 16.25 -14.61 46.32
CA TRP A 288 16.88 -13.64 47.21
C TRP A 288 16.89 -12.26 46.57
N VAL A 289 16.51 -11.23 47.32
CA VAL A 289 16.55 -9.83 46.88
C VAL A 289 17.37 -9.04 47.89
N GLY A 290 18.48 -8.45 47.43
CA GLY A 290 19.40 -7.69 48.29
C GLY A 290 19.93 -8.48 49.48
N GLY A 291 20.13 -9.79 49.31
CA GLY A 291 20.65 -10.66 50.37
C GLY A 291 19.59 -11.21 51.34
N PHE A 292 18.30 -10.93 51.15
CA PHE A 292 17.21 -11.52 51.94
C PHE A 292 16.40 -12.51 51.09
N GLN A 293 16.08 -13.67 51.66
CA GLN A 293 15.21 -14.64 50.99
C GLN A 293 13.78 -14.09 50.94
N ALA A 294 13.32 -13.76 49.73
CA ALA A 294 12.02 -13.14 49.50
C ALA A 294 10.97 -14.13 48.98
N GLY A 295 11.38 -15.33 48.54
CA GLY A 295 10.45 -16.38 48.13
C GLY A 295 11.16 -17.66 47.72
N ARG A 296 10.39 -18.59 47.17
CA ARG A 296 10.89 -19.85 46.62
C ARG A 296 10.17 -20.21 45.33
N PHE A 297 10.90 -20.91 44.48
CA PHE A 297 10.41 -21.55 43.27
C PHE A 297 10.50 -23.05 43.47
N LEU A 298 9.36 -23.72 43.36
CA LEU A 298 9.25 -25.15 43.51
C LEU A 298 9.05 -25.79 42.14
N LYS A 299 9.84 -26.82 41.87
CA LYS A 299 9.67 -27.65 40.69
C LYS A 299 8.36 -28.40 40.80
N GLN A 300 7.50 -28.19 39.82
CA GLN A 300 6.22 -28.85 39.71
C GLN A 300 6.41 -30.26 39.13
N THR A 301 5.40 -31.11 39.22
CA THR A 301 5.45 -32.48 38.69
C THR A 301 5.62 -32.54 37.16
N ASP A 302 5.31 -31.44 36.46
CA ASP A 302 5.51 -31.28 35.01
C ASP A 302 6.91 -30.75 34.64
N GLY A 303 7.77 -30.48 35.64
CA GLY A 303 9.12 -29.97 35.46
C GLY A 303 9.23 -28.44 35.44
N SER A 304 8.11 -27.70 35.36
CA SER A 304 8.09 -26.23 35.43
C SER A 304 8.39 -25.72 36.83
N TYR A 305 8.85 -24.49 36.97
CA TYR A 305 9.05 -23.86 38.28
C TYR A 305 7.94 -22.87 38.57
N ARG A 306 7.26 -23.04 39.70
CA ARG A 306 6.29 -22.06 40.19
C ARG A 306 6.77 -21.40 41.44
N ALA A 307 6.63 -20.08 41.45
CA ALA A 307 6.78 -19.30 42.66
C ALA A 307 5.72 -19.74 43.68
N GLU A 308 6.10 -19.88 44.95
CA GLU A 308 5.12 -20.04 46.04
C GLU A 308 4.12 -18.87 46.07
N SER A 309 4.55 -17.69 45.64
CA SER A 309 3.72 -16.50 45.48
C SER A 309 3.95 -15.84 44.12
N PRO A 310 2.89 -15.48 43.35
CA PRO A 310 3.03 -14.86 42.03
C PRO A 310 3.60 -13.42 42.08
N THR A 311 3.53 -12.80 43.25
CA THR A 311 4.07 -11.47 43.53
C THR A 311 5.03 -11.55 44.70
N ILE A 312 6.20 -10.95 44.56
CA ILE A 312 7.23 -10.95 45.58
C ILE A 312 7.41 -9.53 46.10
N SER A 313 7.14 -9.34 47.38
CA SER A 313 7.30 -8.03 48.04
C SER A 313 8.74 -7.82 48.48
N VAL A 314 9.31 -6.68 48.14
CA VAL A 314 10.65 -6.27 48.59
C VAL A 314 10.55 -5.64 49.97
N GLN A 315 11.16 -6.28 50.98
CA GLN A 315 11.07 -5.82 52.38
C GLN A 315 11.94 -4.60 52.66
N HIS A 316 13.12 -4.52 52.03
CA HIS A 316 14.11 -3.45 52.25
C HIS A 316 14.59 -2.88 50.91
N PRO A 317 13.76 -2.06 50.23
CA PRO A 317 14.09 -1.56 48.90
C PRO A 317 15.27 -0.58 48.95
N LEU A 318 16.24 -0.78 48.06
CA LEU A 318 17.34 0.14 47.73
C LEU A 318 17.22 0.57 46.27
N PRO A 319 17.83 1.70 45.86
CA PRO A 319 17.71 2.23 44.49
C PRO A 319 18.07 1.19 43.42
N SER A 320 19.16 0.45 43.66
CA SER A 320 19.53 -0.72 42.89
C SER A 320 19.76 -1.92 43.81
N MET A 321 19.28 -3.08 43.39
CA MET A 321 19.37 -4.32 44.16
C MET A 321 19.72 -5.49 43.26
N ASP A 322 20.55 -6.39 43.76
CA ASP A 322 20.75 -7.69 43.12
C ASP A 322 19.67 -8.67 43.56
N VAL A 323 19.17 -9.39 42.59
CA VAL A 323 18.28 -10.52 42.75
C VAL A 323 19.04 -11.78 42.41
N GLU A 324 19.01 -12.76 43.29
CA GLU A 324 19.71 -14.03 43.14
C GLU A 324 18.74 -15.21 43.27
N LEU A 325 18.84 -16.17 42.36
CA LEU A 325 18.24 -17.50 42.50
C LEU A 325 19.31 -18.45 43.00
N LYS A 326 19.07 -19.11 44.13
CA LYS A 326 20.00 -20.07 44.73
C LYS A 326 19.39 -21.45 44.79
N ASN A 327 20.15 -22.47 44.42
CA ASN A 327 19.70 -23.85 44.52
C ASN A 327 19.72 -24.39 45.96
N GLU A 328 19.36 -25.65 46.13
CA GLU A 328 19.35 -26.36 47.42
C GLU A 328 20.73 -26.37 48.12
N SER A 329 21.82 -26.28 47.37
CA SER A 329 23.19 -26.16 47.92
C SER A 329 23.60 -24.72 48.25
N ALA A 330 22.65 -23.78 48.22
CA ALA A 330 22.84 -22.34 48.39
C ALA A 330 23.78 -21.68 47.35
N MET A 331 24.06 -22.34 46.22
CA MET A 331 24.84 -21.75 45.14
C MET A 331 23.97 -20.85 44.29
N CYS A 332 24.46 -19.65 43.97
CA CYS A 332 23.80 -18.72 43.06
C CYS A 332 23.84 -19.25 41.63
N VAL A 333 22.66 -19.48 41.07
CA VAL A 333 22.47 -20.03 39.72
C VAL A 333 22.12 -18.93 38.73
N VAL A 334 21.41 -17.90 39.18
CA VAL A 334 21.05 -16.74 38.34
C VAL A 334 21.13 -15.47 39.18
N ARG A 335 21.71 -14.42 38.61
CA ARG A 335 21.73 -13.08 39.21
C ARG A 335 21.20 -12.04 38.23
N GLN A 336 20.26 -11.22 38.68
CA GLN A 336 19.70 -10.09 37.92
C GLN A 336 19.83 -8.83 38.76
N ARG A 337 20.37 -7.75 38.18
CA ARG A 337 20.36 -6.44 38.83
C ARG A 337 19.04 -5.73 38.50
N LEU A 338 18.33 -5.30 39.53
CA LEU A 338 17.14 -4.46 39.42
C LEU A 338 17.49 -3.02 39.75
N GLU A 339 16.96 -2.11 38.94
CA GLU A 339 16.92 -0.69 39.24
C GLU A 339 15.47 -0.35 39.61
N LEU A 340 15.25 -0.07 40.89
CA LEU A 340 13.93 0.31 41.41
C LEU A 340 13.66 1.80 41.17
N TRP A 341 14.69 2.62 41.35
CA TRP A 341 14.74 4.04 40.96
C TRP A 341 16.20 4.51 40.87
N ASP A 342 16.42 5.64 40.20
CA ASP A 342 17.73 6.28 40.08
C ASP A 342 18.21 6.79 41.46
N GLU A 343 19.37 6.32 41.92
CA GLU A 343 19.96 6.71 43.21
C GLU A 343 20.30 8.20 43.28
N ASP A 344 20.65 8.80 42.14
CA ASP A 344 21.04 10.21 42.05
C ASP A 344 19.81 11.13 41.93
N ALA A 345 18.60 10.58 41.79
CA ALA A 345 17.37 11.36 41.68
C ALA A 345 16.89 11.88 43.05
N GLU A 346 16.88 13.21 43.20
CA GLU A 346 16.37 13.87 44.41
C GLU A 346 14.85 13.66 44.61
N VAL A 347 14.11 13.43 43.51
CA VAL A 347 12.66 13.25 43.48
C VAL A 347 12.29 12.17 42.46
N VAL A 348 11.56 11.15 42.90
CA VAL A 348 11.04 10.07 42.05
C VAL A 348 9.52 10.01 42.18
N VAL A 349 8.82 9.86 41.05
CA VAL A 349 7.35 9.87 41.01
C VAL A 349 6.82 8.56 40.41
N PHE A 350 5.87 7.93 41.08
CA PHE A 350 5.19 6.71 40.65
C PHE A 350 3.71 7.00 40.36
N ASP A 351 3.20 6.56 39.21
CA ASP A 351 1.77 6.70 38.85
C ASP A 351 0.98 5.49 39.40
N LEU A 352 0.33 5.67 40.55
CA LEU A 352 -0.44 4.61 41.23
C LEU A 352 -1.69 4.23 40.43
N THR A 353 -2.26 5.16 39.67
CA THR A 353 -3.41 4.91 38.79
C THR A 353 -3.03 4.08 37.55
N ALA A 354 -1.81 4.25 37.05
CA ALA A 354 -1.26 3.49 35.93
C ALA A 354 -0.50 2.22 36.35
N GLY A 355 -0.68 1.74 37.60
CA GLY A 355 -0.13 0.48 38.08
C GLY A 355 1.21 0.58 38.83
N GLY A 356 1.59 1.77 39.30
CA GLY A 356 2.71 1.97 40.23
C GLY A 356 4.08 2.10 39.57
N PHE A 357 4.16 2.42 38.28
CA PHE A 357 5.43 2.59 37.56
C PHE A 357 6.06 3.97 37.81
N ALA A 358 7.39 3.99 37.89
CA ALA A 358 8.16 5.23 37.94
C ALA A 358 8.01 6.02 36.62
N LEU A 359 7.77 7.31 36.72
CA LEU A 359 7.75 8.22 35.58
C LEU A 359 9.18 8.66 35.24
N ILE A 360 9.50 8.66 33.95
CA ILE A 360 10.81 9.06 33.43
C ILE A 360 10.74 10.54 33.02
N ASP A 361 11.72 11.34 33.44
CA ASP A 361 11.87 12.72 32.97
C ASP A 361 12.58 12.75 31.60
N GLU A 362 11.84 13.07 30.54
CA GLU A 362 12.36 13.21 29.18
C GLU A 362 12.96 14.61 28.90
N GLY A 363 13.39 15.33 29.95
CA GLY A 363 14.01 16.65 29.87
C GLY A 363 13.03 17.83 29.85
N GLN A 364 11.78 17.60 30.27
CA GLN A 364 10.74 18.63 30.41
C GLN A 364 10.19 18.75 31.84
N GLY A 365 10.71 17.95 32.78
CA GLY A 365 10.16 17.79 34.13
C GLY A 365 9.02 16.78 34.15
N ILE A 366 8.82 16.13 35.32
CA ILE A 366 7.75 15.15 35.50
C ILE A 366 6.38 15.83 35.48
N MET A 367 5.50 15.38 34.58
CA MET A 367 4.15 15.92 34.41
C MET A 367 3.09 15.01 35.04
N LEU A 368 2.31 15.55 35.97
CA LEU A 368 1.23 14.83 36.64
C LEU A 368 -0.10 15.09 35.94
N LYS A 369 -0.94 14.06 35.82
CA LYS A 369 -2.28 14.14 35.22
C LYS A 369 -3.32 14.37 36.31
N VAL A 370 -4.20 15.35 36.10
CA VAL A 370 -5.31 15.60 37.05
C VAL A 370 -6.20 14.36 37.17
N GLY A 371 -6.55 14.03 38.42
CA GLY A 371 -7.38 12.87 38.75
C GLY A 371 -6.61 11.57 38.93
N ASN A 372 -5.32 11.52 38.60
CA ASN A 372 -4.46 10.39 38.93
C ASN A 372 -3.87 10.53 40.34
N GLU A 373 -3.67 9.40 40.99
CA GLU A 373 -2.94 9.27 42.25
C GLU A 373 -1.48 8.94 41.98
N TYR A 374 -0.59 9.61 42.72
CA TYR A 374 0.85 9.47 42.60
C TYR A 374 1.48 9.18 43.95
N ALA A 375 2.56 8.42 43.96
CA ALA A 375 3.49 8.35 45.08
C ALA A 375 4.76 9.12 44.71
N VAL A 376 5.24 9.98 45.61
CA VAL A 376 6.44 10.77 45.40
C VAL A 376 7.44 10.44 46.49
N LEU A 377 8.57 9.85 46.10
CA LEU A 377 9.70 9.56 46.96
C LEU A 377 10.69 10.72 46.86
N THR A 378 11.09 11.26 48.01
CA THR A 378 12.03 12.40 48.07
C THR A 378 13.25 12.06 48.89
N ALA A 379 14.39 12.63 48.50
CA ALA A 379 15.63 12.57 49.26
C ALA A 379 15.47 13.10 50.71
N PRO A 380 16.30 12.64 51.68
CA PRO A 380 16.27 13.14 53.04
C PRO A 380 16.45 14.67 53.11
N GLY A 381 15.59 15.35 53.87
CA GLY A 381 15.62 16.81 54.03
C GLY A 381 14.68 17.59 53.10
N LEU A 382 14.04 16.90 52.15
CA LEU A 382 13.01 17.46 51.27
C LEU A 382 11.60 17.25 51.84
N VAL A 383 10.72 18.20 51.53
CA VAL A 383 9.33 18.26 51.98
C VAL A 383 8.44 18.61 50.80
N ILE A 384 7.27 17.97 50.73
CA ILE A 384 6.28 18.19 49.67
C ILE A 384 5.23 19.19 50.13
N HIS A 385 4.91 20.15 49.26
CA HIS A 385 3.90 21.18 49.47
C HIS A 385 2.90 21.23 48.29
N PRO A 386 1.57 21.24 48.53
CA PRO A 386 0.91 21.20 49.84
C PRO A 386 1.20 19.90 50.60
N ALA A 387 1.03 19.93 51.93
CA ALA A 387 1.33 18.77 52.76
C ALA A 387 0.46 17.58 52.30
N PRO A 388 1.07 16.41 52.05
CA PRO A 388 0.36 15.24 51.57
C PRO A 388 -0.63 14.72 52.62
N GLU A 389 -1.74 14.16 52.17
CA GLU A 389 -2.73 13.51 53.04
C GLU A 389 -2.15 12.26 53.72
N GLU A 390 -1.31 11.52 53.00
CA GLU A 390 -0.63 10.34 53.52
C GLU A 390 0.88 10.39 53.22
N SER A 391 1.70 10.25 54.25
CA SER A 391 3.16 10.13 54.11
C SER A 391 3.73 9.09 55.07
N ARG A 392 4.81 8.44 54.64
CA ARG A 392 5.51 7.37 55.36
C ARG A 392 7.02 7.48 55.11
N SER A 393 7.81 6.92 56.01
CA SER A 393 9.23 6.65 55.74
C SER A 393 9.33 5.43 54.83
N PHE A 394 10.15 5.52 53.78
CA PHE A 394 10.33 4.44 52.80
C PHE A 394 11.71 4.52 52.15
N ALA A 395 12.43 3.39 52.09
CA ALA A 395 13.76 3.29 51.49
C ALA A 395 14.79 4.34 51.99
N GLY A 396 14.75 4.68 53.27
CA GLY A 396 15.63 5.72 53.86
C GLY A 396 15.24 7.17 53.55
N GLY A 397 14.24 7.39 52.69
CA GLY A 397 13.64 8.69 52.39
C GLY A 397 12.21 8.83 52.96
N LYS A 398 11.53 9.89 52.51
CA LYS A 398 10.09 10.08 52.76
C LYS A 398 9.33 9.85 51.45
N ILE A 399 8.26 9.06 51.52
CA ILE A 399 7.32 8.87 50.42
C ILE A 399 5.95 9.43 50.79
N ALA A 400 5.32 10.10 49.84
CA ALA A 400 4.02 10.74 50.02
C ALA A 400 3.05 10.33 48.93
N ARG A 401 1.80 10.07 49.31
CA ARG A 401 0.69 9.81 48.39
C ARG A 401 -0.04 11.10 48.12
N LEU A 402 -0.31 11.36 46.85
CA LEU A 402 -0.87 12.63 46.37
C LEU A 402 -1.93 12.34 45.30
N LEU A 403 -3.11 12.93 45.45
CA LEU A 403 -4.05 13.05 44.34
C LEU A 403 -3.74 14.33 43.57
N ALA A 404 -3.49 14.21 42.26
CA ALA A 404 -3.17 15.37 41.44
C ALA A 404 -4.44 16.20 41.16
N HIS A 405 -4.51 17.38 41.78
CA HIS A 405 -5.60 18.32 41.61
C HIS A 405 -5.25 19.49 40.69
N THR A 406 -6.24 19.93 39.92
CA THR A 406 -6.15 21.14 39.13
C THR A 406 -5.66 22.33 39.94
N GLY A 407 -4.65 23.04 39.45
CA GLY A 407 -4.24 24.33 40.02
C GLY A 407 -3.46 24.22 41.33
N THR A 408 -3.13 23.00 41.78
CA THR A 408 -2.32 22.75 42.97
C THR A 408 -0.94 22.26 42.56
N PRO A 409 0.05 23.15 42.34
CA PRO A 409 1.41 22.71 42.05
C PRO A 409 1.96 21.96 43.27
N ILE A 410 2.59 20.81 43.01
CA ILE A 410 3.24 20.02 44.03
C ILE A 410 4.72 20.41 44.02
N ASN A 411 5.12 21.22 45.00
CA ASN A 411 6.50 21.67 45.15
C ASN A 411 7.25 20.72 46.07
N VAL A 412 8.45 20.35 45.68
CA VAL A 412 9.43 19.69 46.55
C VAL A 412 10.43 20.75 46.98
N CYS A 413 10.48 21.00 48.28
CA CYS A 413 11.26 22.08 48.88
C CYS A 413 12.17 21.54 49.99
N PHE A 414 13.22 22.28 50.32
CA PHE A 414 13.91 22.12 51.61
C PHE A 414 13.03 22.59 52.78
N ASN A 415 13.42 22.23 54.01
CA ASN A 415 12.73 22.67 55.24
C ASN A 415 12.63 24.22 55.38
N ASP A 416 13.51 24.97 54.72
CA ASP A 416 13.49 26.45 54.69
C ASP A 416 12.55 27.03 53.62
N ARG A 417 11.80 26.18 52.90
CA ARG A 417 10.89 26.48 51.78
C ARG A 417 11.55 26.84 50.45
N THR A 418 12.86 26.66 50.30
CA THR A 418 13.52 26.78 49.00
C THR A 418 13.04 25.66 48.06
N VAL A 419 12.42 26.03 46.93
CA VAL A 419 11.86 25.07 45.95
C VAL A 419 12.98 24.49 45.09
N ILE A 420 13.10 23.16 45.06
CA ILE A 420 14.06 22.44 44.23
C ILE A 420 13.39 21.95 42.95
N ASN A 421 12.18 21.39 43.09
CA ASN A 421 11.44 20.84 41.97
C ASN A 421 9.96 21.18 42.10
N THR A 422 9.29 21.39 40.96
CA THR A 422 7.85 21.63 40.90
C THR A 422 7.22 20.60 39.97
N LEU A 423 6.59 19.60 40.58
CA LEU A 423 5.80 18.60 39.86
C LEU A 423 4.56 19.31 39.32
N THR A 424 4.56 19.48 38.00
CA THR A 424 3.52 20.25 37.33
C THR A 424 2.29 19.37 37.13
N VAL A 425 1.25 19.63 37.92
CA VAL A 425 -0.08 19.06 37.66
C VAL A 425 -0.69 19.78 36.46
N THR A 426 -0.90 19.04 35.38
CA THR A 426 -1.61 19.54 34.20
C THR A 426 -3.01 18.96 34.15
N GLU A 427 -4.01 19.83 34.23
CA GLU A 427 -5.28 19.54 33.55
C GLU A 427 -4.99 19.29 32.08
N ARG A 428 -5.82 18.52 31.38
CA ARG A 428 -5.93 18.69 29.92
C ARG A 428 -6.12 20.19 29.66
N PRO A 429 -5.13 20.92 29.13
CA PRO A 429 -5.43 22.23 28.62
C PRO A 429 -6.06 21.95 27.25
N LEU A 430 -7.31 22.34 27.06
CA LEU A 430 -7.85 22.64 25.74
C LEU A 430 -7.13 23.88 25.20
N VAL A 431 -5.82 23.77 24.97
CA VAL A 431 -5.12 24.66 24.06
C VAL A 431 -4.94 23.84 22.82
N ASN A 432 -5.90 24.01 21.91
CA ASN A 432 -5.81 23.48 20.57
C ASN A 432 -4.58 24.12 19.89
N LEU A 433 -3.42 23.46 20.00
CA LEU A 433 -2.20 23.90 19.33
C LEU A 433 -2.33 23.77 17.80
N ASP A 434 -3.33 23.05 17.29
CA ASP A 434 -3.69 23.06 15.85
C ASP A 434 -4.26 24.42 15.41
N GLY A 435 -4.64 25.29 16.35
CA GLY A 435 -4.97 26.69 16.10
C GLY A 435 -3.75 27.56 15.74
N VAL A 436 -2.52 27.12 16.06
CA VAL A 436 -1.30 27.80 15.61
C VAL A 436 -0.97 27.33 14.18
N ARG A 437 -1.44 28.10 13.19
CA ARG A 437 -1.26 27.79 11.76
C ARG A 437 -0.16 28.66 11.16
N ALA A 438 0.65 28.05 10.32
CA ALA A 438 1.65 28.73 9.51
C ALA A 438 1.36 28.43 8.03
N GLU A 439 1.44 29.45 7.20
CA GLU A 439 1.16 29.40 5.77
C GLU A 439 2.28 30.13 5.03
N LEU A 440 2.58 29.69 3.81
CA LEU A 440 3.50 30.37 2.92
C LEU A 440 2.69 31.17 1.89
N VAL A 441 2.89 32.48 1.82
CA VAL A 441 2.11 33.40 0.99
C VAL A 441 3.05 34.12 0.02
N ALA A 442 2.69 34.19 -1.26
CA ALA A 442 3.44 34.97 -2.24
C ALA A 442 3.34 36.48 -1.92
N SER A 443 4.46 37.22 -2.00
CA SER A 443 4.43 38.69 -1.87
C SER A 443 3.73 39.31 -3.09
N GLU A 444 2.95 40.37 -2.88
CA GLU A 444 1.93 40.96 -3.80
C GLU A 444 2.39 41.43 -5.21
N ASP A 445 3.60 41.11 -5.68
CA ASP A 445 4.14 41.59 -6.97
C ASP A 445 4.03 40.59 -8.14
N VAL A 446 3.14 39.58 -8.08
CA VAL A 446 3.05 38.56 -9.14
C VAL A 446 1.65 38.51 -9.76
N CYS A 447 1.58 38.83 -11.07
CA CYS A 447 0.39 38.65 -11.90
C CYS A 447 -0.08 37.19 -11.86
N SER A 448 -1.38 37.02 -11.68
CA SER A 448 -2.07 35.73 -11.72
C SER A 448 -1.90 35.03 -13.06
N GLY A 449 -1.36 33.80 -13.06
CA GLY A 449 -1.46 32.88 -14.19
C GLY A 449 -0.28 31.92 -14.37
N GLU A 450 0.92 32.26 -13.89
CA GLU A 450 2.08 31.37 -13.95
C GLU A 450 2.84 31.37 -12.62
N LEU A 451 3.38 30.21 -12.27
CA LEU A 451 4.16 29.97 -11.07
C LEU A 451 5.47 30.76 -11.16
N ALA A 452 5.46 32.03 -10.77
CA ALA A 452 6.68 32.82 -10.69
C ALA A 452 7.49 32.31 -9.49
N LEU A 453 8.38 31.34 -9.74
CA LEU A 453 9.39 30.85 -8.78
C LEU A 453 10.40 31.95 -8.38
N THR A 454 10.30 33.13 -8.99
CA THR A 454 10.98 34.37 -8.59
C THR A 454 10.21 35.18 -7.54
N ALA A 455 9.00 34.78 -7.19
CA ALA A 455 8.21 35.43 -6.16
C ALA A 455 8.88 35.23 -4.81
N ARG A 456 9.21 36.33 -4.13
CA ARG A 456 9.63 36.24 -2.74
C ARG A 456 8.43 35.84 -1.88
N HIS A 457 8.61 34.81 -1.07
CA HIS A 457 7.53 34.27 -0.24
C HIS A 457 7.61 34.85 1.17
N ARG A 458 6.47 35.01 1.84
CA ARG A 458 6.42 35.37 3.26
C ARG A 458 5.75 34.25 4.04
N ILE A 459 6.17 34.03 5.27
CA ILE A 459 5.48 33.15 6.20
C ILE A 459 4.46 33.98 6.95
N LYS A 460 3.19 33.57 6.87
CA LYS A 460 2.08 34.08 7.65
C LYS A 460 1.79 33.12 8.80
N ILE A 461 1.78 33.61 10.04
CA ILE A 461 1.46 32.80 11.22
C ILE A 461 0.23 33.38 11.91
N SER A 462 -0.75 32.52 12.15
CA SER A 462 -1.90 32.79 13.00
C SER A 462 -1.72 32.08 14.33
N VAL A 463 -2.11 32.76 15.42
CA VAL A 463 -2.15 32.17 16.77
C VAL A 463 -3.54 32.38 17.35
N PRO A 464 -4.07 31.40 18.11
CA PRO A 464 -5.38 31.53 18.74
C PRO A 464 -5.32 32.53 19.90
N GLU A 465 -6.49 33.03 20.32
CA GLU A 465 -6.60 33.94 21.46
C GLU A 465 -5.97 33.34 22.73
N GLY A 466 -5.24 34.17 23.48
CA GLY A 466 -4.50 33.74 24.68
C GLY A 466 -3.11 33.13 24.40
N VAL A 467 -2.71 32.98 23.14
CA VAL A 467 -1.37 32.54 22.72
C VAL A 467 -0.59 33.72 22.11
N SER A 468 0.63 33.96 22.57
CA SER A 468 1.52 34.97 21.99
C SER A 468 2.77 34.31 21.38
N LEU A 469 3.06 34.62 20.12
CA LEU A 469 4.27 34.14 19.45
C LEU A 469 5.50 34.91 19.97
N LYS A 470 6.60 34.21 20.25
CA LYS A 470 7.85 34.81 20.79
C LYS A 470 9.03 34.67 19.87
N HIS A 471 9.33 33.45 19.43
CA HIS A 471 10.42 33.21 18.50
C HIS A 471 9.98 32.28 17.39
N ILE A 472 10.58 32.45 16.21
CA ILE A 472 10.33 31.63 15.05
C ILE A 472 11.70 31.29 14.49
N ARG A 473 11.96 30.01 14.25
CA ARG A 473 13.21 29.55 13.66
C ARG A 473 12.95 28.73 12.40
N ARG A 474 13.81 28.92 11.39
CA ARG A 474 13.97 28.05 10.21
C ARG A 474 15.36 27.44 10.31
N ASP A 475 15.43 26.12 10.35
CA ASP A 475 16.68 25.34 10.46
C ASP A 475 17.64 25.86 11.54
N GLY A 476 17.10 26.19 12.72
CA GLY A 476 17.84 26.68 13.87
C GLY A 476 18.14 28.19 13.88
N LYS A 477 17.94 28.92 12.76
CA LYS A 477 18.15 30.38 12.67
C LYS A 477 16.86 31.15 12.94
N ALA A 478 16.94 32.23 13.71
CA ALA A 478 15.79 33.08 13.99
C ALA A 478 15.30 33.83 12.73
N LEU A 479 13.98 33.83 12.51
CA LEU A 479 13.33 34.58 11.44
C LEU A 479 12.82 35.93 11.97
N SER A 480 13.05 37.00 11.20
CA SER A 480 12.55 38.36 11.48
C SER A 480 11.21 38.62 10.78
N GLY A 481 10.38 39.46 11.38
CA GLY A 481 9.05 39.78 10.87
C GLY A 481 8.18 40.51 11.88
N ASP A 482 7.01 40.97 11.42
CA ASP A 482 6.15 41.93 12.13
C ASP A 482 4.68 41.48 12.15
N TRP A 483 3.93 41.96 13.14
CA TRP A 483 2.49 41.71 13.23
C TRP A 483 1.68 42.66 12.33
N ARG A 484 0.77 42.11 11.54
CA ARG A 484 -0.19 42.84 10.69
C ARG A 484 -1.56 42.15 10.73
N GLN A 485 -2.61 42.90 11.09
CA GLN A 485 -4.00 42.42 11.10
C GLN A 485 -4.17 41.02 11.75
N ASN A 486 -3.68 40.86 12.99
CA ASN A 486 -3.73 39.61 13.78
C ASN A 486 -2.90 38.42 13.25
N PHE A 487 -2.04 38.62 12.26
CA PHE A 487 -1.08 37.61 11.80
C PHE A 487 0.34 38.13 11.95
N TRP A 488 1.28 37.24 12.26
CA TRP A 488 2.70 37.55 12.16
C TRP A 488 3.19 37.25 10.74
N TRP A 489 3.96 38.16 10.16
CA TRP A 489 4.48 38.06 8.79
C TRP A 489 5.99 38.12 8.80
N SER A 490 6.66 37.16 8.17
CA SER A 490 8.11 37.22 7.98
C SER A 490 8.51 38.31 6.99
N GLN A 491 9.78 38.70 7.05
CA GLN A 491 10.44 39.31 5.89
C GLN A 491 10.38 38.36 4.67
N PRO A 492 10.46 38.89 3.43
CA PRO A 492 10.49 38.07 2.23
C PRO A 492 11.63 37.04 2.25
N LEU A 493 11.32 35.82 1.83
CA LEU A 493 12.21 34.66 1.82
C LEU A 493 12.42 34.18 0.40
N ASP A 494 13.67 33.94 0.08
CA ASP A 494 14.06 33.17 -1.10
C ASP A 494 14.09 31.69 -0.69
N LEU A 495 13.39 30.85 -1.45
CA LEU A 495 13.31 29.41 -1.22
C LEU A 495 14.22 28.69 -2.20
N THR A 496 14.91 27.67 -1.70
CA THR A 496 15.64 26.74 -2.57
C THR A 496 14.68 25.78 -3.25
N ASP A 497 15.10 25.18 -4.38
CA ASP A 497 14.38 24.07 -5.04
C ASP A 497 14.02 22.95 -4.06
N ALA A 498 14.93 22.63 -3.14
CA ALA A 498 14.73 21.63 -2.10
C ALA A 498 13.58 22.00 -1.15
N GLU A 499 13.43 23.27 -0.82
CA GLU A 499 12.39 23.77 0.09
C GLU A 499 11.05 23.94 -0.62
N HIS A 500 11.07 24.31 -1.90
CA HIS A 500 9.89 24.23 -2.75
C HIS A 500 9.38 22.78 -2.86
N ALA A 501 10.28 21.81 -2.96
CA ALA A 501 9.94 20.38 -3.01
C ALA A 501 9.49 19.82 -1.65
N SER A 502 10.24 20.08 -0.57
CA SER A 502 10.08 19.40 0.73
C SER A 502 9.32 20.19 1.80
N GLY A 503 9.03 21.47 1.54
CA GLY A 503 8.41 22.39 2.49
C GLY A 503 9.40 22.96 3.50
N VAL A 504 9.13 24.18 3.97
CA VAL A 504 9.96 24.88 4.96
C VAL A 504 9.60 24.39 6.35
N ARG A 505 10.58 23.89 7.11
CA ARG A 505 10.39 23.51 8.51
C ARG A 505 10.58 24.71 9.42
N LEU A 506 9.58 24.95 10.28
CA LEU A 506 9.53 26.02 11.25
C LEU A 506 9.49 25.45 12.66
N GLN A 507 10.18 26.12 13.57
CA GLN A 507 10.09 25.91 15.01
C GLN A 507 9.58 27.20 15.64
N LEU A 508 8.38 27.14 16.20
CA LEU A 508 7.66 28.27 16.80
C LEU A 508 7.76 28.17 18.31
N THR A 509 8.31 29.18 18.96
CA THR A 509 8.24 29.34 20.40
C THR A 509 7.08 30.27 20.73
N ILE A 510 6.06 29.73 21.40
CA ILE A 510 4.84 30.45 21.79
C ILE A 510 4.77 30.55 23.32
N LYS A 511 4.07 31.57 23.81
CA LYS A 511 3.75 31.79 25.21
C LYS A 511 2.24 31.68 25.38
N VAL A 512 1.81 30.71 26.18
CA VAL A 512 0.40 30.50 26.53
C VAL A 512 0.24 30.85 28.01
N GLY A 513 -0.47 31.94 28.30
CA GLY A 513 -0.48 32.53 29.64
C GLY A 513 0.92 32.91 30.11
N ARG A 514 1.44 32.24 31.16
CA ARG A 514 2.80 32.46 31.70
C ARG A 514 3.86 31.47 31.20
N LYS A 515 3.48 30.39 30.50
CA LYS A 515 4.40 29.29 30.11
C LYS A 515 4.87 29.43 28.65
N MET A 516 6.13 29.12 28.40
CA MET A 516 6.73 29.04 27.06
C MET A 516 6.64 27.60 26.52
N ARG A 517 6.34 27.43 25.23
CA ARG A 517 6.26 26.13 24.55
C ARG A 517 6.88 26.20 23.15
N SER A 518 7.45 25.10 22.67
CA SER A 518 7.95 24.98 21.29
C SER A 518 7.02 24.09 20.45
N VAL A 519 6.71 24.52 19.22
CA VAL A 519 5.82 23.82 18.28
C VAL A 519 6.49 23.76 16.91
N SER A 520 6.58 22.59 16.29
CA SER A 520 7.10 22.46 14.93
C SER A 520 5.97 22.49 13.89
N ARG A 521 6.16 23.24 12.81
CA ARG A 521 5.24 23.33 11.66
C ARG A 521 6.04 23.18 10.37
N ARG A 522 5.48 22.51 9.37
CA ARG A 522 6.05 22.48 8.02
C ARG A 522 5.07 23.15 7.08
N VAL A 523 5.54 24.15 6.34
CA VAL A 523 4.72 24.94 5.41
C VAL A 523 5.17 24.69 3.98
N TYR A 524 4.24 24.69 3.05
CA TYR A 524 4.51 24.44 1.63
C TYR A 524 4.13 25.69 0.83
N ALA A 525 4.86 25.94 -0.26
CA ALA A 525 4.44 26.94 -1.22
C ALA A 525 3.16 26.46 -1.91
N ASN A 526 2.20 27.38 -2.08
CA ASN A 526 1.06 27.11 -2.95
C ASN A 526 1.58 26.95 -4.38
N VAL A 527 1.13 25.88 -5.03
CA VAL A 527 1.40 25.63 -6.44
C VAL A 527 0.09 25.78 -7.20
N ASP A 528 0.11 26.50 -8.32
CA ASP A 528 -1.02 26.50 -9.23
C ASP A 528 -0.93 25.25 -10.11
N GLY A 529 -1.94 24.39 -10.05
CA GLY A 529 -1.92 23.09 -10.70
C GLY A 529 -0.99 22.06 -10.05
N ALA A 530 -0.08 21.47 -10.84
CA ALA A 530 0.84 20.43 -10.41
C ALA A 530 2.28 20.66 -10.90
N VAL A 531 3.27 20.42 -10.03
CA VAL A 531 4.69 20.55 -10.35
C VAL A 531 5.42 19.23 -10.12
N LEU A 532 6.29 18.87 -11.07
CA LEU A 532 7.15 17.70 -11.03
C LEU A 532 8.56 18.06 -10.60
N TRP A 533 9.01 17.50 -9.48
CA TRP A 533 10.39 17.57 -9.02
C TRP A 533 11.09 16.24 -9.28
N GLU A 534 12.37 16.28 -9.67
CA GLU A 534 13.19 15.09 -9.90
C GLU A 534 14.48 15.11 -9.08
N ALA A 535 14.89 13.94 -8.59
CA ALA A 535 16.18 13.72 -7.95
C ALA A 535 16.70 12.32 -8.28
N ASN A 536 18.01 12.22 -8.46
CA ASN A 536 18.67 10.91 -8.35
C ASN A 536 18.79 10.52 -6.87
N PRO A 537 18.86 9.22 -6.54
CA PRO A 537 19.07 8.78 -5.16
C PRO A 537 20.27 9.49 -4.52
N GLY A 538 20.06 10.10 -3.35
CA GLY A 538 21.09 10.84 -2.62
C GLY A 538 21.34 12.28 -3.09
N GLN A 539 20.61 12.78 -4.09
CA GLN A 539 20.73 14.16 -4.57
C GLN A 539 19.56 15.04 -4.11
N VAL A 540 19.77 16.36 -4.19
CA VAL A 540 18.76 17.37 -3.89
C VAL A 540 17.74 17.43 -5.03
N PHE A 541 16.45 17.54 -4.69
CA PHE A 541 15.38 17.72 -5.67
C PHE A 541 15.56 19.02 -6.45
N LYS A 542 15.46 18.90 -7.77
CA LYS A 542 15.40 20.03 -8.70
C LYS A 542 14.09 19.96 -9.48
N ARG A 543 13.63 21.10 -9.98
CA ARG A 543 12.45 21.11 -10.85
C ARG A 543 12.76 20.28 -12.09
N SER A 544 11.83 19.39 -12.47
CA SER A 544 12.04 18.57 -13.65
C SER A 544 11.99 19.44 -14.91
N VAL A 545 13.07 19.41 -15.70
CA VAL A 545 13.13 20.03 -17.03
C VAL A 545 12.12 19.39 -17.98
N GLN A 546 11.59 18.21 -17.63
CA GLN A 546 10.61 17.45 -18.41
C GLN A 546 9.18 18.00 -18.29
N GLN A 547 8.97 19.02 -17.44
CA GLN A 547 7.68 19.71 -17.33
C GLN A 547 7.25 20.35 -18.66
N ASP A 548 8.22 20.76 -19.48
CA ASP A 548 8.02 21.30 -20.83
C ASP A 548 8.49 20.35 -21.96
N GLY A 549 9.04 19.19 -21.59
CA GLY A 549 9.70 18.25 -22.50
C GLY A 549 9.12 16.84 -22.52
N LEU A 550 9.86 15.91 -23.12
CA LEU A 550 9.52 14.49 -23.20
C LEU A 550 10.01 13.74 -21.95
N LEU A 551 9.14 12.91 -21.36
CA LEU A 551 9.50 12.00 -20.28
C LEU A 551 9.80 10.61 -20.86
N HIS A 552 11.04 10.15 -20.73
CA HIS A 552 11.41 8.78 -21.08
C HIS A 552 10.95 7.82 -19.97
N ALA A 553 10.17 6.80 -20.32
CA ALA A 553 9.68 5.80 -19.37
C ALA A 553 10.82 5.05 -18.65
N GLY A 554 11.97 4.87 -19.32
CA GLY A 554 13.20 4.34 -18.72
C GLY A 554 13.73 5.21 -17.58
N LYS A 555 13.92 6.51 -17.83
CA LYS A 555 14.31 7.49 -16.79
C LYS A 555 13.29 7.54 -15.65
N ALA A 556 12.00 7.48 -15.99
CA ALA A 556 10.90 7.52 -15.03
C ALA A 556 10.98 6.39 -13.97
N ARG A 557 11.57 5.24 -14.32
CA ARG A 557 11.74 4.08 -13.43
C ARG A 557 12.90 4.20 -12.44
N THR A 558 13.91 5.01 -12.75
CA THR A 558 15.16 5.11 -11.97
C THR A 558 15.28 6.42 -11.20
N THR A 559 14.57 7.45 -11.62
CA THR A 559 14.57 8.77 -10.99
C THR A 559 13.44 8.88 -9.96
N LEU A 560 13.69 9.56 -8.84
CA LEU A 560 12.65 9.85 -7.84
C LEU A 560 11.89 11.09 -8.27
N PHE A 561 10.57 10.97 -8.37
CA PHE A 561 9.68 12.07 -8.67
C PHE A 561 8.88 12.46 -7.44
N LEU A 562 8.70 13.76 -7.24
CA LEU A 562 7.80 14.30 -6.22
C LEU A 562 6.83 15.27 -6.90
N PHE A 563 5.55 15.01 -6.71
CA PHE A 563 4.48 15.89 -7.18
C PHE A 563 4.03 16.81 -6.07
N ARG A 564 3.82 18.07 -6.41
CA ARG A 564 3.12 19.03 -5.55
C ARG A 564 1.86 19.48 -6.26
N VAL A 565 0.75 19.46 -5.54
CA VAL A 565 -0.58 19.88 -5.98
C VAL A 565 -1.17 20.84 -4.96
N ASN A 566 -2.09 21.69 -5.39
CA ASN A 566 -2.84 22.54 -4.48
C ASN A 566 -3.85 21.70 -3.64
N GLY A 567 -3.93 21.91 -2.34
CA GLY A 567 -4.86 21.19 -1.46
C GLY A 567 -4.41 19.77 -1.04
N ASP A 568 -5.37 18.85 -0.85
CA ASP A 568 -5.09 17.49 -0.37
C ASP A 568 -4.57 16.58 -1.48
N ALA A 569 -3.28 16.24 -1.41
CA ALA A 569 -2.61 15.36 -2.35
C ALA A 569 -3.28 13.98 -2.52
N HIS A 570 -3.99 13.46 -1.51
CA HIS A 570 -4.68 12.16 -1.61
C HIS A 570 -5.88 12.19 -2.55
N SER A 571 -6.36 13.38 -2.91
CA SER A 571 -7.45 13.58 -3.85
C SER A 571 -6.98 13.66 -5.30
N TYR A 572 -5.67 13.72 -5.55
CA TYR A 572 -5.10 13.84 -6.90
C TYR A 572 -4.52 12.51 -7.42
N TYR A 573 -4.59 12.33 -8.73
CA TYR A 573 -4.16 11.14 -9.45
C TYR A 573 -3.25 11.51 -10.62
N VAL A 574 -2.32 10.61 -10.94
CA VAL A 574 -1.39 10.73 -12.08
C VAL A 574 -1.94 9.95 -13.27
N PHE A 575 -1.97 10.58 -14.44
CA PHE A 575 -2.48 10.00 -15.68
C PHE A 575 -1.45 10.09 -16.80
N GLU A 576 -1.40 9.07 -17.65
CA GLU A 576 -0.73 9.12 -18.95
C GLU A 576 -1.81 9.06 -20.04
N GLY A 577 -2.11 10.20 -20.66
CA GLY A 577 -3.32 10.34 -21.46
C GLY A 577 -4.58 10.01 -20.64
N GLY A 578 -5.38 9.06 -21.11
CA GLY A 578 -6.56 8.57 -20.39
C GLY A 578 -6.28 7.50 -19.32
N PHE A 579 -5.05 7.02 -19.19
CA PHE A 579 -4.73 5.90 -18.29
C PHE A 579 -4.30 6.40 -16.90
N CYS A 580 -4.97 5.95 -15.84
CA CYS A 580 -4.65 6.31 -14.46
C CYS A 580 -3.54 5.41 -13.90
N HIS A 581 -2.41 6.00 -13.52
CA HIS A 581 -1.25 5.32 -12.93
C HIS A 581 -1.26 5.23 -11.40
N GLY A 582 -2.24 5.87 -10.75
CA GLY A 582 -2.43 5.82 -9.30
C GLY A 582 -2.50 7.20 -8.67
N ARG A 583 -2.55 7.25 -7.33
CA ARG A 583 -2.61 8.51 -6.56
C ARG A 583 -1.29 9.25 -6.59
N VAL A 584 -1.37 10.58 -6.50
CA VAL A 584 -0.20 11.41 -6.22
C VAL A 584 0.39 11.03 -4.86
N LYS A 585 1.66 10.60 -4.84
CA LYS A 585 2.35 10.23 -3.61
C LYS A 585 2.94 11.46 -2.92
N THR A 586 2.76 11.54 -1.60
CA THR A 586 3.34 12.61 -0.76
C THR A 586 4.82 12.40 -0.45
N LYS A 587 5.34 11.18 -0.70
CA LYS A 587 6.75 10.82 -0.61
C LYS A 587 7.34 10.67 -2.02
N PRO A 588 8.63 11.03 -2.24
CA PRO A 588 9.25 10.84 -3.53
C PRO A 588 9.29 9.37 -3.96
N ALA A 589 8.92 9.10 -5.20
CA ALA A 589 8.85 7.75 -5.74
C ALA A 589 9.15 7.73 -7.24
N ALA A 590 9.68 6.60 -7.73
CA ALA A 590 9.83 6.37 -9.16
C ALA A 590 8.49 5.98 -9.81
N LEU A 591 8.29 6.39 -11.07
CA LEU A 591 7.12 6.09 -11.87
C LEU A 591 7.38 4.82 -12.70
N LYS A 592 7.06 3.66 -12.12
CA LYS A 592 7.53 2.37 -12.65
C LYS A 592 6.76 1.85 -13.87
N ASN A 593 5.48 2.18 -13.99
CA ASN A 593 4.54 1.51 -14.90
C ASN A 593 4.09 2.35 -16.10
N LEU A 594 4.80 3.43 -16.42
CA LEU A 594 4.48 4.24 -17.59
C LEU A 594 4.58 3.42 -18.89
N HIS A 595 3.64 3.66 -19.81
CA HIS A 595 3.50 2.90 -21.05
C HIS A 595 4.38 3.46 -22.17
N GLY A 596 4.47 4.78 -22.30
CA GLY A 596 5.35 5.44 -23.24
C GLY A 596 4.87 5.46 -24.69
N PHE A 597 3.54 5.53 -24.92
CA PHE A 597 2.95 5.62 -26.27
C PHE A 597 2.83 7.05 -26.82
N GLY A 598 3.45 8.03 -26.16
CA GLY A 598 3.47 9.44 -26.59
C GLY A 598 2.36 10.30 -25.98
N ALA A 599 1.60 9.79 -25.00
CA ALA A 599 0.55 10.56 -24.33
C ALA A 599 1.14 11.52 -23.28
N PRO A 600 0.51 12.69 -23.02
CA PRO A 600 0.96 13.60 -21.97
C PRO A 600 0.83 12.95 -20.59
N LEU A 601 1.73 13.30 -19.68
CA LEU A 601 1.59 13.00 -18.26
C LEU A 601 0.83 14.15 -17.60
N MET A 602 -0.32 13.83 -17.00
CA MET A 602 -1.24 14.78 -16.39
C MET A 602 -1.42 14.45 -14.91
N VAL A 603 -1.73 15.46 -14.10
CA VAL A 603 -2.20 15.31 -12.72
C VAL A 603 -3.59 15.92 -12.63
N GLY A 604 -4.57 15.11 -12.21
CA GLY A 604 -5.98 15.51 -12.13
C GLY A 604 -6.57 15.23 -10.76
N PHE A 605 -7.58 16.02 -10.38
CA PHE A 605 -8.36 15.79 -9.17
C PHE A 605 -9.31 14.61 -9.41
N SER A 606 -9.30 13.58 -8.55
CA SER A 606 -10.07 12.33 -8.71
C SER A 606 -9.62 11.41 -9.86
N ARG A 607 -9.81 10.10 -9.67
CA ARG A 607 -9.45 9.04 -10.63
C ARG A 607 -10.26 9.04 -11.94
N PHE A 608 -11.29 9.88 -12.03
CA PHE A 608 -12.26 9.89 -13.13
C PHE A 608 -12.20 11.16 -13.99
N ASN A 609 -11.34 12.12 -13.64
CA ASN A 609 -11.21 13.38 -14.36
C ASN A 609 -10.06 13.33 -15.36
N THR A 610 -10.05 12.32 -16.24
CA THR A 610 -9.05 12.17 -17.31
C THR A 610 -9.10 13.29 -18.36
N HIS A 611 -10.18 14.08 -18.37
CA HIS A 611 -10.45 15.12 -19.38
C HIS A 611 -10.97 16.45 -18.81
N SER A 612 -10.90 16.67 -17.49
CA SER A 612 -11.31 17.96 -16.93
C SER A 612 -10.35 19.05 -17.38
N GLU A 613 -10.86 20.23 -17.75
CA GLU A 613 -10.08 21.44 -18.06
C GLU A 613 -9.17 21.87 -16.88
N GLU A 614 -9.39 21.32 -15.68
CA GLU A 614 -8.61 21.55 -14.45
C GLU A 614 -7.37 20.63 -14.29
N GLY A 615 -7.11 19.74 -15.24
CA GLY A 615 -5.95 18.83 -15.20
C GLY A 615 -4.63 19.54 -15.50
N SER A 616 -3.61 19.34 -14.65
CA SER A 616 -2.30 19.96 -14.81
C SER A 616 -1.34 19.08 -15.60
N CYS A 617 -0.86 19.57 -16.73
CA CYS A 617 0.16 18.88 -17.52
C CYS A 617 1.53 18.99 -16.84
N VAL A 618 2.15 17.84 -16.58
CA VAL A 618 3.45 17.72 -15.92
C VAL A 618 4.53 17.15 -16.84
N SER A 619 4.15 16.63 -18.01
CA SER A 619 5.05 16.37 -19.14
C SER A 619 4.23 16.29 -20.43
N ARG A 620 4.75 16.84 -21.53
CA ARG A 620 4.02 16.93 -22.81
C ARG A 620 3.79 15.58 -23.47
N ALA A 621 4.70 14.62 -23.26
CA ALA A 621 4.51 13.25 -23.70
C ALA A 621 5.46 12.30 -22.98
N VAL A 622 4.98 11.08 -22.74
CA VAL A 622 5.76 9.97 -22.23
C VAL A 622 6.13 9.04 -23.37
N ILE A 623 7.42 8.72 -23.53
CA ILE A 623 7.91 7.83 -24.59
C ILE A 623 8.74 6.67 -24.03
N ASP A 624 8.59 5.47 -24.60
CA ASP A 624 9.40 4.30 -24.23
C ASP A 624 10.47 3.99 -25.28
N THR A 625 11.61 4.67 -25.14
CA THR A 625 12.80 4.41 -25.96
C THR A 625 13.66 3.25 -25.45
N GLY A 626 13.24 2.57 -24.37
CA GLY A 626 14.05 1.58 -23.66
C GLY A 626 15.38 2.17 -23.20
N ILE A 627 16.50 1.54 -23.57
CA ILE A 627 17.84 2.00 -23.21
C ILE A 627 18.48 2.98 -24.20
N LEU A 628 17.79 3.31 -25.29
CA LEU A 628 18.28 4.25 -26.30
C LEU A 628 17.85 5.69 -25.97
N GLY A 629 18.77 6.63 -26.14
CA GLY A 629 18.59 8.07 -25.89
C GLY A 629 18.52 8.88 -27.18
N GLU A 630 19.08 10.09 -27.16
CA GLU A 630 19.16 10.96 -28.34
C GLU A 630 20.17 10.45 -29.38
N ILE A 631 19.95 10.82 -30.64
CA ILE A 631 20.87 10.58 -31.75
C ILE A 631 21.55 11.91 -32.08
N ASP A 632 22.87 11.94 -32.05
CA ASP A 632 23.66 13.11 -32.42
C ASP A 632 24.83 12.74 -33.35
N ALA A 633 25.74 13.68 -33.58
CA ALA A 633 26.89 13.47 -34.46
C ALA A 633 27.88 12.40 -33.95
N GLU A 634 27.85 12.05 -32.66
CA GLU A 634 28.72 11.02 -32.06
C GLU A 634 28.09 9.61 -32.12
N GLY A 635 26.80 9.52 -32.40
CA GLY A 635 26.06 8.27 -32.55
C GLY A 635 24.74 8.25 -31.78
N ILE A 636 24.26 7.04 -31.47
CA ILE A 636 23.06 6.81 -30.67
C ILE A 636 23.47 6.72 -29.20
N LYS A 637 23.05 7.68 -28.37
CA LYS A 637 23.35 7.69 -26.92
C LYS A 637 22.64 6.55 -26.20
N LEU A 638 23.31 5.99 -25.20
CA LEU A 638 22.72 5.01 -24.29
C LEU A 638 22.31 5.68 -22.98
N LEU A 639 21.04 5.49 -22.58
CA LEU A 639 20.53 5.99 -21.29
C LEU A 639 21.10 5.20 -20.10
N HIS A 640 21.59 3.98 -20.35
CA HIS A 640 22.20 3.11 -19.36
C HIS A 640 23.46 2.44 -19.93
N PRO A 641 24.49 2.20 -19.09
CA PRO A 641 25.67 1.47 -19.52
C PRO A 641 25.29 0.07 -20.01
N LEU A 642 25.77 -0.29 -21.21
CA LEU A 642 25.58 -1.61 -21.80
C LEU A 642 26.92 -2.19 -22.24
N GLN A 643 27.18 -3.46 -21.93
CA GLN A 643 28.29 -4.20 -22.54
C GLN A 643 27.77 -4.90 -23.81
N THR A 644 28.20 -4.43 -24.97
CA THR A 644 27.80 -4.98 -26.27
C THR A 644 28.61 -6.23 -26.59
N ASN A 645 27.95 -7.24 -27.15
CA ASN A 645 28.56 -8.46 -27.68
C ASN A 645 27.97 -8.80 -29.06
N ARG A 646 28.40 -9.90 -29.69
CA ARG A 646 27.95 -10.30 -31.04
C ARG A 646 26.45 -10.60 -31.16
N GLU A 647 25.75 -10.80 -30.04
CA GLU A 647 24.31 -11.09 -30.01
C GLU A 647 23.46 -9.82 -29.89
N HIS A 648 24.08 -8.66 -29.67
CA HIS A 648 23.42 -7.37 -29.75
C HIS A 648 23.34 -6.95 -31.21
N ARG A 649 22.12 -6.70 -31.69
CA ARG A 649 21.88 -6.27 -33.06
C ARG A 649 21.22 -4.91 -33.08
N LEU A 650 21.74 -4.02 -33.91
CA LEU A 650 21.07 -2.78 -34.27
C LEU A 650 20.21 -3.07 -35.51
N VAL A 651 18.93 -2.72 -35.44
CA VAL A 651 17.95 -2.94 -36.50
C VAL A 651 17.36 -1.61 -36.90
N VAL A 652 17.43 -1.28 -38.19
CA VAL A 652 16.93 -0.04 -38.78
C VAL A 652 15.75 -0.37 -39.69
N VAL A 653 14.67 0.39 -39.55
CA VAL A 653 13.52 0.39 -40.45
C VAL A 653 13.74 1.48 -41.49
N ARG A 654 13.75 1.11 -42.76
CA ARG A 654 13.88 2.06 -43.88
C ARG A 654 12.51 2.63 -44.28
N PRO A 655 12.46 3.73 -45.08
CA PRO A 655 11.21 4.33 -45.55
C PRO A 655 10.30 3.37 -46.35
N ASP A 656 10.85 2.33 -46.96
CA ASP A 656 10.12 1.27 -47.64
C ASP A 656 9.64 0.14 -46.69
N TRP A 657 9.77 0.35 -45.38
CA TRP A 657 9.46 -0.62 -44.33
C TRP A 657 10.31 -1.90 -44.35
N SER A 658 11.41 -1.93 -45.10
CA SER A 658 12.40 -3.00 -44.99
C SER A 658 13.20 -2.91 -43.70
N LEU A 659 13.55 -4.08 -43.14
CA LEU A 659 14.44 -4.18 -41.99
C LEU A 659 15.87 -4.44 -42.44
N TYR A 660 16.79 -3.65 -41.90
CA TYR A 660 18.22 -3.89 -42.01
C TYR A 660 18.81 -4.13 -40.64
N SER A 661 19.56 -5.23 -40.46
CA SER A 661 20.14 -5.60 -39.18
C SER A 661 21.66 -5.78 -39.26
N CYS A 662 22.38 -5.19 -38.31
CA CYS A 662 23.82 -5.39 -38.14
C CYS A 662 24.20 -5.63 -36.66
N PRO A 663 25.42 -6.13 -36.38
CA PRO A 663 25.95 -6.14 -35.03
C PRO A 663 26.00 -4.72 -34.42
N ALA A 664 25.61 -4.58 -33.15
CA ALA A 664 25.68 -3.30 -32.46
C ALA A 664 27.12 -2.99 -32.06
N GLU A 665 27.70 -1.99 -32.70
CA GLU A 665 29.06 -1.52 -32.41
C GLU A 665 29.04 -0.20 -31.65
N LYS A 666 29.92 -0.09 -30.64
CA LYS A 666 30.14 1.18 -29.94
C LYS A 666 31.11 2.06 -30.72
N ASN A 667 30.96 3.37 -30.54
CA ASN A 667 31.99 4.32 -30.94
C ASN A 667 33.28 4.10 -30.10
N PRO A 668 34.44 4.65 -30.52
CA PRO A 668 35.71 4.43 -29.84
C PRO A 668 35.73 4.91 -28.37
N THR A 669 34.87 5.85 -28.00
CA THR A 669 34.72 6.36 -26.63
C THR A 669 33.84 5.47 -25.74
N GLY A 670 33.10 4.52 -26.32
CA GLY A 670 32.33 3.51 -25.61
C GLY A 670 30.97 3.98 -25.04
N THR A 671 30.61 5.24 -25.28
CA THR A 671 29.42 5.92 -24.72
C THR A 671 28.21 5.94 -25.65
N CYS A 672 28.42 5.81 -26.96
CA CYS A 672 27.35 5.78 -27.97
C CYS A 672 27.49 4.55 -28.88
N LEU A 673 26.38 4.12 -29.49
CA LEU A 673 26.40 3.17 -30.60
C LEU A 673 26.66 3.92 -31.91
N LYS A 674 27.36 3.30 -32.86
CA LYS A 674 27.56 3.87 -34.20
C LYS A 674 26.21 4.09 -34.89
N SER A 675 26.06 5.24 -35.54
CA SER A 675 24.86 5.64 -36.28
C SER A 675 25.02 5.53 -37.80
N ASP A 676 26.08 4.88 -38.28
CA ASP A 676 26.46 4.82 -39.70
C ASP A 676 25.35 4.27 -40.61
N LEU A 677 24.44 3.45 -40.06
CA LEU A 677 23.29 2.90 -40.77
C LEU A 677 22.13 3.89 -40.98
N LEU A 678 22.15 5.04 -40.31
CA LEU A 678 21.08 6.03 -40.39
C LEU A 678 21.22 6.99 -41.58
N THR A 679 22.27 6.82 -42.40
CA THR A 679 22.64 7.72 -43.51
C THR A 679 21.71 7.63 -44.73
N ASP A 680 21.21 6.45 -45.09
CA ASP A 680 20.29 6.27 -46.26
C ASP A 680 18.81 6.52 -45.93
N GLY A 681 18.53 7.34 -44.92
CA GLY A 681 17.18 7.57 -44.42
C GLY A 681 16.64 6.41 -43.57
N TRP A 682 15.80 6.73 -42.60
CA TRP A 682 15.28 5.74 -41.64
C TRP A 682 13.97 6.24 -41.00
N LEU A 683 13.08 5.30 -40.69
CA LEU A 683 11.84 5.53 -39.95
C LEU A 683 12.00 5.25 -38.46
N ALA A 684 12.65 4.13 -38.12
CA ALA A 684 12.93 3.75 -36.76
C ALA A 684 14.27 3.02 -36.66
N THR A 685 14.88 3.04 -35.48
CA THR A 685 16.04 2.22 -35.15
C THR A 685 15.83 1.58 -33.80
N GLY A 686 16.34 0.37 -33.62
CA GLY A 686 16.10 -0.44 -32.45
C GLY A 686 17.31 -1.29 -32.10
N LEU A 687 17.53 -1.45 -30.80
CA LEU A 687 18.56 -2.33 -30.27
C LEU A 687 17.90 -3.58 -29.71
N PHE A 688 18.37 -4.72 -30.18
CA PHE A 688 17.83 -6.03 -29.83
C PHE A 688 18.93 -6.94 -29.28
N PHE A 689 18.58 -7.76 -28.30
CA PHE A 689 19.45 -8.82 -27.78
C PHE A 689 18.71 -10.15 -27.88
N ARG A 690 19.25 -11.08 -28.69
CA ARG A 690 18.61 -12.37 -28.99
C ARG A 690 17.13 -12.22 -29.41
N GLY A 691 16.85 -11.26 -30.29
CA GLY A 691 15.50 -10.95 -30.76
C GLY A 691 14.62 -10.17 -29.77
N ARG A 692 15.04 -9.93 -28.52
CA ARG A 692 14.29 -9.11 -27.55
C ARG A 692 14.64 -7.64 -27.68
N ARG A 693 13.62 -6.78 -27.74
CA ARG A 693 13.78 -5.32 -27.79
C ARG A 693 14.37 -4.80 -26.47
N LEU A 694 15.52 -4.13 -26.55
CA LEU A 694 16.12 -3.38 -25.43
C LEU A 694 15.77 -1.88 -25.48
N GLY A 695 15.55 -1.34 -26.68
CA GLY A 695 15.14 0.06 -26.87
C GLY A 695 14.95 0.41 -28.33
N THR A 696 14.18 1.46 -28.59
CA THR A 696 13.80 1.91 -29.94
C THR A 696 13.67 3.42 -30.02
N ILE A 697 13.96 3.98 -31.19
CA ILE A 697 13.80 5.40 -31.50
C ILE A 697 13.07 5.49 -32.83
N TRP A 698 12.11 6.42 -32.92
CA TRP A 698 11.41 6.76 -34.15
C TRP A 698 11.86 8.13 -34.65
N ASN A 699 12.05 8.25 -35.96
CA ASN A 699 12.35 9.51 -36.62
C ASN A 699 11.11 10.42 -36.56
N GLN A 700 11.26 11.60 -35.96
CA GLN A 700 10.16 12.53 -35.75
C GLN A 700 9.88 13.45 -36.96
N ASN A 701 10.32 13.06 -38.16
CA ASN A 701 9.96 13.74 -39.40
C ASN A 701 8.56 13.30 -39.87
N ALA A 702 7.55 14.16 -39.60
CA ALA A 702 6.15 13.90 -39.92
C ALA A 702 5.92 13.61 -41.42
N THR A 703 6.57 14.36 -42.31
CA THR A 703 6.40 14.22 -43.76
C THR A 703 6.93 12.87 -44.25
N LEU A 704 8.12 12.48 -43.79
CA LEU A 704 8.74 11.19 -44.13
C LEU A 704 7.88 10.02 -43.63
N PHE A 705 7.39 10.09 -42.39
CA PHE A 705 6.55 9.05 -41.84
C PHE A 705 5.23 8.91 -42.62
N SER A 706 4.57 10.04 -42.91
CA SER A 706 3.31 10.06 -43.64
C SER A 706 3.43 9.47 -45.06
N SER A 707 4.43 9.90 -45.84
CA SER A 707 4.64 9.38 -47.20
C SER A 707 5.04 7.91 -47.22
N SER A 708 5.78 7.46 -46.20
CA SER A 708 6.21 6.06 -46.07
C SER A 708 5.06 5.15 -45.64
N LEU A 709 4.22 5.59 -44.70
CA LEU A 709 3.09 4.78 -44.21
C LEU A 709 2.01 4.60 -45.30
N ALA A 710 1.79 5.62 -46.14
CA ALA A 710 0.81 5.56 -47.23
C ALA A 710 1.09 4.44 -48.26
N ASN A 711 2.36 4.03 -48.40
CA ASN A 711 2.78 2.99 -49.36
C ASN A 711 3.19 1.68 -48.66
N ALA A 712 2.94 1.55 -47.36
CA ALA A 712 3.40 0.41 -46.57
C ALA A 712 2.53 -0.82 -46.80
N ASP A 713 3.15 -2.01 -46.79
CA ASP A 713 2.40 -3.24 -46.59
C ASP A 713 1.75 -3.21 -45.20
N LEU A 714 0.42 -3.35 -45.16
CA LEU A 714 -0.38 -3.15 -43.96
C LEU A 714 0.04 -4.07 -42.80
N GLN A 715 0.21 -5.37 -43.09
CA GLN A 715 0.61 -6.35 -42.08
C GLN A 715 2.01 -6.01 -41.56
N LYS A 716 2.98 -5.81 -42.46
CA LYS A 716 4.36 -5.47 -42.08
C LYS A 716 4.43 -4.16 -41.28
N ALA A 717 3.61 -3.16 -41.63
CA ALA A 717 3.57 -1.90 -40.92
C ALA A 717 3.05 -2.05 -39.49
N ILE A 718 1.92 -2.74 -39.31
CA ILE A 718 1.34 -3.03 -37.99
C ILE A 718 2.37 -3.78 -37.12
N GLN A 719 3.01 -4.77 -37.72
CA GLN A 719 4.03 -5.59 -37.12
C GLN A 719 5.23 -4.78 -36.60
N ILE A 720 5.82 -3.93 -37.46
CA ILE A 720 6.94 -3.06 -37.11
C ILE A 720 6.54 -1.99 -36.09
N ILE A 721 5.37 -1.36 -36.24
CA ILE A 721 4.83 -0.38 -35.29
C ILE A 721 4.72 -0.97 -33.88
N THR A 722 4.26 -2.22 -33.79
CA THR A 722 4.11 -2.95 -32.53
C THR A 722 5.46 -3.33 -31.94
N LEU A 723 6.31 -3.96 -32.75
CA LEU A 723 7.64 -4.41 -32.32
C LEU A 723 8.53 -3.24 -31.89
N PHE A 724 8.53 -2.14 -32.66
CA PHE A 724 9.33 -0.96 -32.36
C PHE A 724 8.65 0.03 -31.41
N LYS A 725 7.42 -0.27 -30.98
CA LYS A 725 6.63 0.50 -30.03
C LYS A 725 6.54 1.99 -30.41
N LEU A 726 5.89 2.27 -31.54
CA LEU A 726 5.66 3.64 -32.02
C LEU A 726 4.95 4.49 -30.94
N PRO A 727 5.48 5.67 -30.57
CA PRO A 727 4.77 6.62 -29.71
C PRO A 727 3.69 7.38 -30.49
N PHE A 728 2.68 6.67 -30.97
CA PHE A 728 1.66 7.16 -31.92
C PHE A 728 0.77 8.29 -31.39
N LEU A 729 0.79 8.58 -30.09
CA LEU A 729 0.07 9.73 -29.51
C LEU A 729 0.86 11.04 -29.57
N LEU A 730 2.15 11.00 -29.95
CA LEU A 730 2.93 12.21 -30.21
C LEU A 730 2.33 13.02 -31.37
N PRO A 731 2.30 14.36 -31.31
CA PRO A 731 1.72 15.21 -32.36
C PRO A 731 2.20 14.90 -33.78
N VAL A 732 3.47 14.53 -33.93
CA VAL A 732 4.13 14.19 -35.21
C VAL A 732 3.51 12.96 -35.88
N PHE A 733 3.11 11.95 -35.10
CA PHE A 733 2.57 10.68 -35.63
C PHE A 733 1.05 10.62 -35.53
N LYS A 734 0.46 11.38 -34.60
CA LYS A 734 -0.94 11.26 -34.18
C LYS A 734 -1.93 11.34 -35.34
N ASN A 735 -1.84 12.34 -36.20
CA ASN A 735 -2.85 12.53 -37.24
C ASN A 735 -2.75 11.44 -38.31
N THR A 736 -1.54 11.17 -38.82
CA THR A 736 -1.29 10.12 -39.81
C THR A 736 -1.67 8.74 -39.27
N MET A 737 -1.29 8.41 -38.03
CA MET A 737 -1.68 7.14 -37.41
C MET A 737 -3.19 7.05 -37.20
N ARG A 738 -3.84 8.15 -36.84
CA ARG A 738 -5.30 8.18 -36.73
C ARG A 738 -5.96 7.90 -38.07
N GLU A 739 -5.54 8.56 -39.13
CA GLU A 739 -6.05 8.33 -40.50
C GLU A 739 -5.85 6.88 -40.93
N TYR A 740 -4.64 6.34 -40.72
CA TYR A 740 -4.29 4.97 -41.10
C TYR A 740 -5.07 3.91 -40.29
N LEU A 741 -5.24 4.11 -38.98
CA LEU A 741 -6.07 3.24 -38.13
C LEU A 741 -7.55 3.30 -38.50
N LEU A 742 -8.05 4.46 -38.92
CA LEU A 742 -9.45 4.61 -39.34
C LEU A 742 -9.69 3.97 -40.72
N ALA A 743 -8.66 3.88 -41.56
CA ALA A 743 -8.70 3.19 -42.85
C ALA A 743 -8.63 1.67 -42.73
N HIS A 744 -7.94 1.14 -41.70
CA HIS A 744 -7.71 -0.31 -41.50
C HIS A 744 -7.93 -0.77 -40.05
N PRO A 745 -9.07 -0.48 -39.41
CA PRO A 745 -9.22 -0.74 -37.97
C PRO A 745 -9.24 -2.22 -37.64
N ALA A 746 -9.68 -3.07 -38.58
CA ALA A 746 -9.83 -4.48 -38.35
C ALA A 746 -8.51 -5.22 -38.21
N GLU A 747 -7.60 -4.95 -39.14
CA GLU A 747 -6.29 -5.57 -39.19
C GLU A 747 -5.44 -5.15 -37.99
N PHE A 748 -5.54 -3.89 -37.56
CA PHE A 748 -4.87 -3.42 -36.35
C PHE A 748 -5.43 -4.02 -35.06
N LEU A 749 -6.76 -4.13 -34.94
CA LEU A 749 -7.39 -4.75 -33.77
C LEU A 749 -7.08 -6.25 -33.69
N ALA A 750 -7.11 -6.97 -34.82
CA ALA A 750 -6.73 -8.38 -34.90
C ALA A 750 -5.27 -8.60 -34.49
N ALA A 751 -4.34 -7.87 -35.11
CA ALA A 751 -2.91 -7.98 -34.79
C ALA A 751 -2.56 -7.65 -33.33
N TRP A 752 -3.32 -6.74 -32.70
CA TRP A 752 -3.14 -6.36 -31.29
C TRP A 752 -3.94 -7.23 -30.30
N SER A 753 -4.82 -8.10 -30.77
CA SER A 753 -5.62 -9.01 -29.94
C SER A 753 -5.18 -10.48 -30.05
N GLU A 754 -4.59 -10.89 -31.17
CA GLU A 754 -4.25 -12.31 -31.47
C GLU A 754 -2.80 -12.72 -31.19
N SER A 755 -1.92 -11.86 -30.66
CA SER A 755 -0.50 -12.20 -30.49
C SER A 755 -0.26 -13.20 -29.33
N GLY A 756 -0.58 -14.47 -29.56
CA GLY A 756 -0.28 -15.63 -28.71
C GLY A 756 1.01 -16.35 -29.07
N ASP A 757 1.69 -15.93 -30.15
CA ASP A 757 3.01 -16.43 -30.54
C ASP A 757 4.13 -15.60 -29.92
N ASP A 758 5.07 -16.29 -29.25
CA ASP A 758 6.20 -15.68 -28.55
C ASP A 758 7.27 -15.11 -29.52
N THR A 759 7.16 -15.41 -30.82
CA THR A 759 8.14 -15.07 -31.85
C THR A 759 7.51 -14.56 -33.13
N MET A 760 8.21 -13.66 -33.80
CA MET A 760 7.75 -12.97 -35.01
C MET A 760 8.91 -12.83 -35.98
N THR A 761 8.69 -13.18 -37.25
CA THR A 761 9.74 -13.09 -38.28
C THR A 761 9.38 -12.05 -39.32
N ILE A 762 10.27 -11.08 -39.54
CA ILE A 762 10.12 -10.00 -40.53
C ILE A 762 11.42 -9.91 -41.32
N ASP A 763 11.35 -9.97 -42.65
CA ASP A 763 12.51 -9.93 -43.57
C ASP A 763 13.65 -10.92 -43.19
N GLY A 764 13.29 -12.10 -42.67
CA GLY A 764 14.24 -13.14 -42.26
C GLY A 764 14.85 -12.97 -40.86
N GLU A 765 14.59 -11.85 -40.18
CA GLU A 765 15.01 -11.63 -38.78
C GLU A 765 13.91 -12.11 -37.82
N THR A 766 14.30 -12.81 -36.75
CA THR A 766 13.36 -13.35 -35.76
C THR A 766 13.42 -12.56 -34.46
N PHE A 767 12.26 -12.05 -34.06
CA PHE A 767 12.05 -11.24 -32.88
C PHE A 767 11.22 -11.99 -31.83
N ILE A 768 11.43 -11.67 -30.57
CA ILE A 768 10.64 -12.18 -29.46
C ILE A 768 9.64 -11.11 -29.05
N VAL A 769 8.34 -11.37 -29.27
CA VAL A 769 7.26 -10.41 -29.00
C VAL A 769 6.76 -10.63 -27.57
N SER A 770 7.51 -10.08 -26.62
CA SER A 770 7.06 -10.04 -25.23
C SER A 770 6.04 -8.90 -25.07
N MET A 771 4.75 -9.18 -25.22
CA MET A 771 3.65 -8.29 -24.79
C MET A 771 3.57 -8.24 -23.25
N THR A 772 4.70 -8.02 -22.58
CA THR A 772 4.78 -7.80 -21.14
C THR A 772 4.37 -6.36 -20.85
N ALA A 773 3.12 -6.20 -20.43
CA ALA A 773 2.42 -4.97 -20.02
C ALA A 773 1.88 -4.11 -21.18
N GLY A 774 0.78 -4.54 -21.82
CA GLY A 774 0.21 -3.75 -22.92
C GLY A 774 -1.24 -3.97 -23.33
N GLY A 775 -1.91 -5.07 -22.96
CA GLY A 775 -3.26 -5.35 -23.48
C GLY A 775 -4.25 -4.20 -23.23
N ASP A 776 -4.37 -3.75 -21.99
CA ASP A 776 -5.31 -2.68 -21.64
C ASP A 776 -4.77 -1.29 -22.02
N SER A 777 -3.46 -1.03 -21.88
CA SER A 777 -2.89 0.29 -22.14
C SER A 777 -2.79 0.64 -23.62
N LEU A 778 -2.53 -0.35 -24.48
CA LEU A 778 -2.58 -0.18 -25.94
C LEU A 778 -4.02 0.11 -26.36
N ARG A 779 -5.01 -0.62 -25.82
CA ARG A 779 -6.44 -0.35 -26.05
C ARG A 779 -6.86 1.05 -25.61
N TYR A 780 -6.43 1.51 -24.43
CA TYR A 780 -6.68 2.89 -23.97
C TYR A 780 -5.98 3.96 -24.82
N SER A 781 -4.76 3.68 -25.28
CA SER A 781 -4.00 4.61 -26.12
C SER A 781 -4.60 4.73 -27.53
N VAL A 782 -5.02 3.62 -28.12
CA VAL A 782 -5.76 3.59 -29.39
C VAL A 782 -7.09 4.32 -29.28
N SER A 783 -7.81 4.13 -28.17
CA SER A 783 -9.03 4.88 -27.88
C SER A 783 -8.78 6.39 -27.76
N SER A 784 -7.66 6.79 -27.15
CA SER A 784 -7.24 8.19 -27.07
C SER A 784 -6.88 8.79 -28.44
N LEU A 785 -6.33 7.98 -29.34
CA LEU A 785 -6.02 8.37 -30.72
C LEU A 785 -7.30 8.56 -31.55
N ILE A 786 -8.25 7.65 -31.39
CA ILE A 786 -9.54 7.65 -32.08
C ILE A 786 -10.49 8.74 -31.52
N GLY A 787 -10.39 9.05 -30.22
CA GLY A 787 -11.45 9.64 -29.40
C GLY A 787 -11.53 11.17 -29.19
N THR A 788 -10.59 12.02 -29.62
CA THR A 788 -10.67 13.47 -29.22
C THR A 788 -11.23 14.45 -30.25
N GLY A 789 -11.29 14.12 -31.55
CA GLY A 789 -11.91 14.97 -32.59
C GLY A 789 -13.19 14.36 -33.20
N ARG A 790 -13.99 15.14 -33.95
CA ARG A 790 -15.13 14.64 -34.75
C ARG A 790 -14.73 13.34 -35.45
N LEU A 791 -15.45 12.27 -35.14
CA LEU A 791 -15.19 10.92 -35.61
C LEU A 791 -16.00 10.73 -36.90
N ASP A 792 -15.41 11.06 -38.05
CA ASP A 792 -15.94 10.67 -39.36
C ASP A 792 -15.47 9.25 -39.71
N ILE A 793 -15.83 8.28 -38.87
CA ILE A 793 -15.76 6.86 -39.25
C ILE A 793 -16.89 6.59 -40.23
N ALA A 794 -16.60 5.99 -41.38
CA ALA A 794 -17.62 5.61 -42.35
C ALA A 794 -18.43 4.39 -41.83
N ASP A 795 -19.69 4.27 -42.24
CA ASP A 795 -20.62 3.30 -41.67
C ASP A 795 -20.19 1.84 -41.95
N ASP A 796 -19.54 1.60 -43.07
CA ASP A 796 -18.87 0.34 -43.45
C ASP A 796 -17.81 -0.10 -42.44
N VAL A 797 -16.99 0.84 -41.96
CA VAL A 797 -15.96 0.58 -40.95
C VAL A 797 -16.58 0.21 -39.59
N CYS A 798 -17.68 0.86 -39.19
CA CYS A 798 -18.42 0.46 -38.00
C CYS A 798 -18.98 -0.96 -38.13
N ARG A 799 -19.43 -1.35 -39.34
CA ARG A 799 -19.92 -2.71 -39.62
C ARG A 799 -18.82 -3.76 -39.50
N GLU A 800 -17.64 -3.50 -40.02
CA GLU A 800 -16.48 -4.41 -39.87
C GLU A 800 -16.08 -4.60 -38.40
N ILE A 801 -16.08 -3.52 -37.61
CA ILE A 801 -15.83 -3.59 -36.17
C ILE A 801 -16.84 -4.50 -35.47
N ILE A 802 -18.13 -4.37 -35.78
CA ILE A 802 -19.19 -5.22 -35.22
C ILE A 802 -18.96 -6.70 -35.58
N THR A 803 -18.60 -6.98 -36.84
CA THR A 803 -18.31 -8.34 -37.35
C THR A 803 -17.14 -9.01 -36.63
N MET A 804 -16.04 -8.29 -36.37
CA MET A 804 -14.89 -8.83 -35.65
C MET A 804 -15.17 -9.20 -34.19
N PHE A 805 -16.06 -8.47 -33.52
CA PHE A 805 -16.49 -8.81 -32.15
C PHE A 805 -17.53 -9.94 -32.13
N GLY A 806 -17.72 -10.65 -33.25
CA GLY A 806 -18.59 -11.82 -33.37
C GLY A 806 -20.06 -11.49 -33.65
N GLY A 807 -20.34 -10.26 -34.11
CA GLY A 807 -21.68 -9.79 -34.38
C GLY A 807 -22.02 -9.72 -35.86
N ASP A 808 -23.08 -10.37 -36.31
CA ASP A 808 -23.65 -10.11 -37.65
C ASP A 808 -24.51 -8.84 -37.60
N VAL A 809 -24.07 -7.74 -38.24
CA VAL A 809 -24.78 -6.45 -38.24
C VAL A 809 -26.24 -6.59 -38.67
N GLU A 810 -26.53 -7.50 -39.60
CA GLU A 810 -27.89 -7.69 -40.10
C GLU A 810 -28.77 -8.52 -39.14
N ASN A 811 -28.16 -9.26 -38.22
CA ASN A 811 -28.85 -10.13 -37.24
C ASN A 811 -28.50 -9.79 -35.78
N LEU A 812 -27.92 -8.62 -35.52
CA LEU A 812 -27.46 -8.22 -34.19
C LEU A 812 -28.68 -8.04 -33.27
N THR A 813 -28.77 -8.86 -32.22
CA THR A 813 -29.85 -8.65 -31.24
C THR A 813 -29.57 -7.37 -30.44
N LEU A 814 -30.63 -6.68 -29.99
CA LEU A 814 -30.51 -5.50 -29.11
C LEU A 814 -29.65 -5.77 -27.86
N GLN A 815 -29.60 -7.03 -27.41
CA GLN A 815 -28.82 -7.47 -26.26
C GLN A 815 -27.31 -7.59 -26.58
N ASP A 816 -26.96 -8.08 -27.77
CA ASP A 816 -25.57 -8.17 -28.24
C ASP A 816 -25.04 -6.78 -28.62
N LEU A 817 -25.89 -5.94 -29.20
CA LEU A 817 -25.58 -4.53 -29.45
C LEU A 817 -25.30 -3.78 -28.14
N ALA A 818 -26.12 -4.00 -27.10
CA ALA A 818 -25.91 -3.34 -25.81
C ALA A 818 -24.61 -3.79 -25.10
N ILE A 819 -24.19 -5.04 -25.27
CA ILE A 819 -22.92 -5.55 -24.72
C ILE A 819 -21.73 -4.95 -25.47
N LEU A 820 -21.78 -4.97 -26.80
CA LEU A 820 -20.78 -4.34 -27.67
C LEU A 820 -20.65 -2.84 -27.37
N LEU A 821 -21.77 -2.15 -27.22
CA LEU A 821 -21.80 -0.73 -26.91
C LEU A 821 -21.33 -0.44 -25.49
N ASP A 822 -21.60 -1.26 -24.48
CA ASP A 822 -21.13 -1.03 -23.10
C ASP A 822 -19.60 -1.22 -23.01
N ASP A 823 -19.07 -2.22 -23.72
CA ASP A 823 -17.63 -2.42 -23.90
C ASP A 823 -17.03 -1.17 -24.60
N VAL A 824 -17.50 -0.81 -25.79
CA VAL A 824 -16.96 0.36 -26.51
C VAL A 824 -17.21 1.69 -25.78
N LEU A 825 -18.29 1.82 -24.99
CA LEU A 825 -18.62 3.03 -24.20
C LEU A 825 -17.59 3.29 -23.10
N ASP A 826 -17.05 2.24 -22.50
CA ASP A 826 -16.01 2.36 -21.48
C ASP A 826 -14.67 2.81 -22.08
N TRP A 827 -14.47 2.65 -23.40
CA TRP A 827 -13.22 2.94 -24.10
C TRP A 827 -13.30 4.26 -24.90
N SER A 828 -14.41 4.47 -25.60
CA SER A 828 -14.70 5.61 -26.46
C SER A 828 -16.22 5.84 -26.59
N PRO A 829 -16.80 6.72 -25.76
CA PRO A 829 -18.23 7.05 -25.81
C PRO A 829 -18.72 7.55 -27.17
N ARG A 830 -17.83 8.19 -27.96
CA ARG A 830 -18.14 8.66 -29.32
C ARG A 830 -18.17 7.52 -30.34
N LEU A 831 -17.24 6.56 -30.25
CA LEU A 831 -17.24 5.39 -31.12
C LEU A 831 -18.48 4.54 -30.86
N ALA A 832 -18.84 4.36 -29.58
CA ALA A 832 -20.07 3.68 -29.22
C ALA A 832 -21.32 4.40 -29.75
N ALA A 833 -21.38 5.73 -29.67
CA ALA A 833 -22.48 6.49 -30.25
C ALA A 833 -22.62 6.27 -31.77
N LYS A 834 -21.50 6.14 -32.49
CA LYS A 834 -21.49 5.90 -33.94
C LYS A 834 -21.86 4.46 -34.30
N ILE A 835 -21.33 3.48 -33.58
CA ILE A 835 -21.74 2.07 -33.68
C ILE A 835 -23.23 1.92 -33.37
N ALA A 836 -23.74 2.63 -32.37
CA ALA A 836 -25.17 2.67 -32.03
C ALA A 836 -26.02 3.30 -33.13
N GLY A 837 -25.51 4.35 -33.79
CA GLY A 837 -26.16 4.97 -34.96
C GLY A 837 -26.24 4.02 -36.15
N VAL A 838 -25.13 3.35 -36.49
CA VAL A 838 -25.02 2.42 -37.63
C VAL A 838 -25.83 1.13 -37.41
N ALA A 839 -25.85 0.60 -36.19
CA ALA A 839 -26.59 -0.62 -35.85
C ALA A 839 -28.06 -0.36 -35.48
N GLY A 840 -28.42 0.87 -35.10
CA GLY A 840 -29.74 1.22 -34.57
C GLY A 840 -30.55 2.25 -35.38
N ASN A 841 -30.03 2.74 -36.52
CA ASN A 841 -30.64 3.80 -37.34
C ASN A 841 -30.96 5.11 -36.55
N ALA A 842 -30.12 5.48 -35.57
CA ALA A 842 -30.28 6.70 -34.78
C ALA A 842 -29.37 7.85 -35.30
N ASP A 843 -29.79 9.12 -35.14
CA ASP A 843 -28.98 10.28 -35.56
C ASP A 843 -27.72 10.44 -34.70
N THR A 844 -26.59 10.04 -35.28
CA THR A 844 -25.25 10.02 -34.67
C THR A 844 -24.81 11.38 -34.12
N ASN A 845 -25.19 12.49 -34.78
CA ASN A 845 -24.75 13.83 -34.40
C ASN A 845 -25.49 14.37 -33.18
N GLU A 846 -26.78 14.04 -33.04
CA GLU A 846 -27.58 14.40 -31.87
C GLU A 846 -27.18 13.56 -30.65
N LEU A 847 -26.92 12.26 -30.86
CA LEU A 847 -26.49 11.33 -29.82
C LEU A 847 -25.13 11.69 -29.23
N CYS A 848 -24.14 12.01 -30.08
CA CYS A 848 -22.82 12.48 -29.65
C CYS A 848 -22.89 13.77 -28.82
N LYS A 849 -23.75 14.74 -29.20
CA LYS A 849 -23.93 15.99 -28.44
C LYS A 849 -24.48 15.77 -27.04
N LYS A 850 -25.41 14.81 -26.86
CA LYS A 850 -26.01 14.50 -25.56
C LYS A 850 -25.09 13.69 -24.65
N ILE A 851 -24.29 12.79 -25.24
CA ILE A 851 -23.25 11.99 -24.54
C ILE A 851 -22.12 12.89 -24.02
N LEU A 852 -21.65 13.85 -24.82
CA LEU A 852 -20.53 14.72 -24.43
C LEU A 852 -20.87 15.74 -23.34
N LYS A 853 -22.15 16.07 -23.16
CA LYS A 853 -22.64 17.00 -22.12
C LYS A 853 -23.04 16.31 -20.82
N SER A 854 -22.97 14.98 -20.77
CA SER A 854 -23.44 14.18 -19.64
C SER A 854 -22.27 13.50 -18.94
N PRO A 855 -22.22 13.46 -17.59
CA PRO A 855 -21.31 12.55 -16.87
C PRO A 855 -21.55 11.10 -17.34
N ALA A 856 -20.55 10.22 -17.26
CA ALA A 856 -20.57 8.88 -17.89
C ALA A 856 -21.88 8.08 -17.70
N ASN A 857 -22.51 8.19 -16.52
CA ASN A 857 -23.80 7.55 -16.25
C ASN A 857 -24.98 8.13 -17.06
N GLY A 858 -24.99 9.42 -17.38
CA GLY A 858 -25.96 10.08 -18.24
C GLY A 858 -25.73 9.82 -19.73
N ALA A 859 -24.47 9.67 -20.16
CA ALA A 859 -24.13 9.25 -21.52
C ALA A 859 -24.65 7.83 -21.84
N LYS A 860 -24.47 6.89 -20.91
CA LYS A 860 -25.00 5.51 -21.02
C LYS A 860 -26.54 5.49 -21.08
N LEU A 861 -27.18 6.35 -20.30
CA LEU A 861 -28.65 6.50 -20.29
C LEU A 861 -29.19 7.00 -21.63
N GLU A 862 -28.46 7.90 -22.28
CA GLU A 862 -28.91 8.55 -23.51
C GLU A 862 -28.64 7.71 -24.76
N VAL A 863 -27.60 6.88 -24.76
CA VAL A 863 -27.42 5.79 -25.74
C VAL A 863 -28.58 4.80 -25.64
N ALA A 864 -28.93 4.37 -24.42
CA ALA A 864 -30.04 3.43 -24.21
C ALA A 864 -31.38 3.99 -24.73
N LYS A 865 -31.69 5.28 -24.50
CA LYS A 865 -32.93 5.90 -25.02
C LYS A 865 -33.01 5.94 -26.55
N ASN A 866 -31.90 6.18 -27.25
CA ASN A 866 -31.90 6.38 -28.70
C ASN A 866 -31.80 5.07 -29.49
N VAL A 867 -31.24 4.01 -28.90
CA VAL A 867 -31.25 2.64 -29.48
C VAL A 867 -32.63 1.96 -29.30
N GLY A 868 -33.66 2.72 -28.91
CA GLY A 868 -35.04 2.23 -28.82
C GLY A 868 -35.36 1.43 -27.56
N SER A 869 -34.58 1.54 -26.48
CA SER A 869 -35.01 1.00 -25.19
C SER A 869 -35.89 2.02 -24.44
N HIS A 870 -37.19 1.72 -24.35
CA HIS A 870 -38.22 2.65 -23.90
C HIS A 870 -38.01 3.05 -22.41
N PRO A 871 -37.96 4.35 -22.05
CA PRO A 871 -37.87 4.76 -20.64
C PRO A 871 -39.10 4.38 -19.80
N ALA A 872 -40.25 4.13 -20.44
CA ALA A 872 -41.45 3.58 -19.80
C ALA A 872 -41.28 2.14 -19.30
N PHE A 873 -40.20 1.46 -19.71
CA PHE A 873 -39.88 0.10 -19.30
C PHE A 873 -39.73 -0.01 -17.78
N ILE A 874 -39.13 0.97 -17.11
CA ILE A 874 -38.94 0.98 -15.64
C ILE A 874 -40.24 1.32 -14.90
N GLY A 875 -41.08 2.21 -15.47
CA GLY A 875 -42.36 2.60 -14.86
C GLY A 875 -43.40 1.48 -14.89
N HIS A 876 -43.46 0.71 -15.98
CA HIS A 876 -44.36 -0.44 -16.07
C HIS A 876 -43.89 -1.62 -15.19
N LEU A 877 -42.57 -1.71 -14.95
CA LEU A 877 -41.85 -2.70 -14.14
C LEU A 877 -42.25 -2.72 -12.65
N LEU A 878 -42.86 -1.64 -12.14
CA LEU A 878 -43.18 -1.45 -10.72
C LEU A 878 -44.68 -1.37 -10.43
N THR A 879 -45.53 -1.64 -11.43
CA THR A 879 -46.99 -1.65 -11.29
C THR A 879 -47.52 -3.07 -11.07
N THR A 880 -48.61 -3.20 -10.30
CA THR A 880 -49.25 -4.49 -9.99
C THR A 880 -49.70 -5.28 -11.22
N HIS A 881 -49.90 -4.63 -12.37
CA HIS A 881 -50.23 -5.28 -13.64
C HIS A 881 -49.04 -6.03 -14.28
N GLY A 882 -47.79 -5.61 -14.06
CA GLY A 882 -46.61 -6.30 -14.58
C GLY A 882 -46.31 -7.60 -13.83
N ALA A 883 -46.59 -7.63 -12.52
CA ALA A 883 -46.31 -8.77 -11.63
C ALA A 883 -47.13 -10.04 -11.94
N SER A 884 -48.24 -9.92 -12.67
CA SER A 884 -49.11 -11.04 -13.02
C SER A 884 -48.68 -11.85 -14.24
N GLU A 885 -47.65 -11.44 -14.99
CA GLU A 885 -47.22 -12.16 -16.20
C GLU A 885 -46.03 -13.11 -15.94
N GLY A 886 -46.21 -14.43 -16.14
CA GLY A 886 -45.20 -15.44 -15.81
C GLY A 886 -43.87 -15.35 -16.58
N ARG A 887 -43.87 -14.81 -17.82
CA ARG A 887 -42.63 -14.54 -18.58
C ARG A 887 -41.88 -13.29 -18.07
N TRP A 888 -42.56 -12.43 -17.33
CA TRP A 888 -42.04 -11.16 -16.83
C TRP A 888 -41.14 -11.36 -15.61
N ALA A 889 -41.51 -12.20 -14.63
CA ALA A 889 -40.65 -12.53 -13.49
C ALA A 889 -39.27 -13.10 -13.91
N GLY A 890 -39.25 -13.89 -14.98
CA GLY A 890 -38.01 -14.40 -15.58
C GLY A 890 -37.15 -13.32 -16.23
N ASN A 891 -37.75 -12.31 -16.84
CA ASN A 891 -37.02 -11.21 -17.47
C ASN A 891 -36.56 -10.15 -16.45
N VAL A 892 -37.37 -9.88 -15.41
CA VAL A 892 -37.01 -9.02 -14.27
C VAL A 892 -35.88 -9.65 -13.45
N ALA A 893 -35.91 -10.96 -13.21
CA ALA A 893 -34.79 -11.66 -12.57
C ALA A 893 -33.50 -11.49 -13.40
N ARG A 894 -33.55 -11.72 -14.72
CA ARG A 894 -32.39 -11.53 -15.62
C ARG A 894 -31.86 -10.09 -15.63
N LEU A 895 -32.73 -9.09 -15.55
CA LEU A 895 -32.35 -7.67 -15.46
C LEU A 895 -31.81 -7.30 -14.08
N LEU A 896 -32.39 -7.82 -12.99
CA LEU A 896 -31.86 -7.70 -11.64
C LEU A 896 -30.52 -8.43 -11.48
N HIS A 897 -30.20 -9.42 -12.30
CA HIS A 897 -28.85 -10.00 -12.33
C HIS A 897 -27.84 -9.13 -13.11
N ASN A 898 -28.29 -8.17 -13.91
CA ASN A 898 -27.40 -7.22 -14.58
C ASN A 898 -26.92 -6.13 -13.60
N ARG A 899 -25.58 -6.07 -13.38
CA ARG A 899 -24.92 -5.19 -12.40
C ARG A 899 -25.18 -3.70 -12.65
N MET A 900 -25.37 -3.30 -13.91
CA MET A 900 -25.67 -1.92 -14.31
C MET A 900 -27.13 -1.54 -14.04
N PHE A 901 -28.08 -2.43 -14.34
CA PHE A 901 -29.50 -2.22 -14.05
C PHE A 901 -29.76 -2.08 -12.53
N ARG A 902 -29.07 -2.89 -11.70
CA ARG A 902 -29.12 -2.76 -10.23
C ARG A 902 -28.67 -1.39 -9.75
N ARG A 903 -27.58 -0.84 -10.28
CA ARG A 903 -27.08 0.48 -9.89
C ARG A 903 -28.02 1.61 -10.33
N LEU A 904 -28.61 1.51 -11.53
CA LEU A 904 -29.61 2.47 -12.00
C LEU A 904 -30.89 2.43 -11.17
N LEU A 905 -31.36 1.23 -10.81
CA LEU A 905 -32.52 1.02 -9.94
C LEU A 905 -32.27 1.58 -8.52
N THR A 906 -31.07 1.34 -7.96
CA THR A 906 -30.69 1.91 -6.65
C THR A 906 -30.65 3.44 -6.68
N CYS A 907 -30.08 4.06 -7.72
CA CYS A 907 -30.10 5.52 -7.86
C CYS A 907 -31.52 6.07 -8.06
N PHE A 908 -32.39 5.36 -8.79
CA PHE A 908 -33.80 5.73 -9.01
C PHE A 908 -34.63 5.70 -7.72
N LEU A 909 -34.48 4.65 -6.91
CA LEU A 909 -35.15 4.49 -5.60
C LEU A 909 -34.67 5.52 -4.57
N ILE A 910 -33.37 5.82 -4.55
CA ILE A 910 -32.80 6.86 -3.68
C ILE A 910 -33.33 8.26 -4.06
N SER A 911 -33.63 8.48 -5.35
CA SER A 911 -34.10 9.78 -5.87
C SER A 911 -35.63 9.95 -5.83
N ASN A 912 -36.40 8.89 -5.56
CA ASN A 912 -37.87 8.91 -5.53
C ASN A 912 -38.42 8.13 -4.31
N PRO A 913 -38.35 8.71 -3.09
CA PRO A 913 -38.59 7.99 -1.83
C PRO A 913 -40.05 7.58 -1.55
N ARG A 914 -40.99 7.83 -2.48
CA ARG A 914 -42.39 7.36 -2.40
C ARG A 914 -42.63 6.02 -3.10
N VAL A 915 -41.69 5.58 -3.93
CA VAL A 915 -41.61 4.23 -4.54
C VAL A 915 -40.78 3.36 -3.62
#